data_AF-A0A351WFI4-F1
#
_entry.id   AF-A0A351WFI4-F1
#
_cell.length_a   1.000
_cell.length_b   1.000
_cell.length_c   1.000
_cell.angle_alpha   90.00
_cell.angle_beta   90.00
_cell.angle_gamma   90.00
#
_symmetry.space_group_name_H-M   'P 1'
#
loop_
_entity.id
_entity.type
_entity.pdbx_description
1 polymer ?
#
loop_
_entity_poly.entity_id
_entity_poly.type
_entity_poly.pdbx_seq_one_letter_code
_entity_poly.pdbx_strand_id
1 'polypeptide(L)'
;MPAPIDLQKPVITAGPYRGFIEPAYGDAQGLQSLAALPRLLRDAPNKLADGRNKIVTVRLSPHTPSVAVKSFGQQSRLKDLIDFRRGSKACRSWTVAAWLHQHGVGTPPPAGYLERWDGNRLLESYYLSEFQEGIRCFRDELNRLYREDPVCEKIMTLLQCAADAVWALHESGVVHYDLGNQNILLRRLDGGRWGDVQFVDLNRARIKPALSLQDRARDLSRIDLPSDFLRVFKVMYFRQQHPPAEFEKWERRFRTRFALHTWSRCFRHPFRTRRRRLEEKKNPLAPRGRDLWIWDERSAQAVSTLRRKDRKRLYPASNAIQMAAAAPALWPIARNYRQRCQNSYQAQVTLINRIGMTIEPSPLRLEEELRLLKGLGINPVFLRFYHHQTPEQWKFSIDVAKRLRADGHSVSIALVQDRKAVLEPARWARFVGQILEALKNDVEWVEVGHAINRVKWGLWSLDEYLRLLEPAAEAAARHPHLHFMGPAAIDFEYHYLVGLLNRMPSGFRFDALSHLLYVDRRGAPENRQGRFGAEEKFALARAIAEWAPSCEPRLIVTETNWPLLGAGVYSPVGAPYEVPGPRFNDPSVTEDDYADYMIRYLAIALCSGMVERVYWWRLVARGFGLVDDAHPDAWRIRPAYPMLQTFVALLGDSRFESRIACPKGQYLLRFRRPDNSAWALAWSAAGTMPWRPAIQFDGCLDAFGNEIPIPHELTGRPVYLKNIR
;
A
#
# COMPACT_ATOMS: atom_id res chain seq x y z
N MET A 1 -14.26 -28.99 -36.17
CA MET A 1 -13.65 -27.71 -36.62
C MET A 1 -14.76 -26.67 -36.59
N PRO A 2 -14.59 -25.48 -35.99
CA PRO A 2 -15.59 -24.45 -36.17
C PRO A 2 -15.64 -24.08 -37.66
N ALA A 3 -16.84 -23.80 -38.18
CA ALA A 3 -17.01 -23.26 -39.51
C ALA A 3 -16.09 -22.03 -39.66
N PRO A 4 -15.39 -21.87 -40.79
CA PRO A 4 -14.70 -20.61 -41.06
C PRO A 4 -15.75 -19.51 -40.90
N ILE A 5 -15.40 -18.45 -40.15
CA ILE A 5 -16.12 -17.19 -40.25
C ILE A 5 -16.23 -16.94 -41.76
N ASP A 6 -17.44 -16.72 -42.25
CA ASP A 6 -17.68 -16.39 -43.65
C ASP A 6 -17.11 -14.99 -43.92
N LEU A 7 -15.78 -14.95 -43.98
CA LEU A 7 -14.99 -13.85 -44.49
C LEU A 7 -14.75 -14.15 -45.97
N GLN A 8 -15.81 -14.50 -46.72
CA GLN A 8 -15.87 -14.28 -48.17
C GLN A 8 -15.89 -12.77 -48.47
N LYS A 9 -14.95 -12.03 -47.85
CA LYS A 9 -14.71 -10.65 -48.23
C LYS A 9 -13.92 -10.70 -49.55
N PRO A 10 -14.31 -9.90 -50.56
CA PRO A 10 -13.68 -9.94 -51.86
C PRO A 10 -12.18 -9.66 -51.73
N VAL A 11 -11.36 -10.56 -52.27
CA VAL A 11 -9.91 -10.34 -52.35
C VAL A 11 -9.69 -9.24 -53.37
N ILE A 12 -9.09 -8.13 -52.92
CA ILE A 12 -8.70 -7.04 -53.80
C ILE A 12 -7.27 -7.25 -54.28
N THR A 13 -7.00 -6.74 -55.49
CA THR A 13 -5.65 -6.64 -56.05
C THR A 13 -5.27 -5.17 -56.13
N ALA A 14 -4.21 -4.77 -55.43
CA ALA A 14 -3.65 -3.42 -55.47
C ALA A 14 -2.20 -3.51 -55.96
N GLY A 15 -1.98 -3.30 -57.27
CA GLY A 15 -0.67 -3.54 -57.88
C GLY A 15 -0.22 -5.01 -57.70
N PRO A 16 0.97 -5.27 -57.12
CA PRO A 16 1.46 -6.64 -56.91
C PRO A 16 0.90 -7.32 -55.65
N TYR A 17 0.03 -6.63 -54.90
CA TYR A 17 -0.49 -7.11 -53.63
C TYR A 17 -1.88 -7.73 -53.79
N ARG A 18 -2.10 -8.85 -53.10
CA ARG A 18 -3.41 -9.45 -52.87
C ARG A 18 -3.79 -9.31 -51.40
N GLY A 19 -5.05 -9.08 -51.10
CA GLY A 19 -5.51 -9.01 -49.72
C GLY A 19 -6.92 -8.49 -49.60
N PHE A 20 -7.21 -7.85 -48.48
CA PHE A 20 -8.51 -7.23 -48.22
C PHE A 20 -8.29 -5.83 -47.64
N ILE A 21 -9.10 -4.87 -48.05
CA ILE A 21 -9.15 -3.51 -47.53
C ILE A 21 -10.61 -3.14 -47.30
N GLU A 22 -10.91 -2.54 -46.15
CA GLU A 22 -12.25 -2.05 -45.84
C GLU A 22 -12.64 -0.95 -46.85
N PRO A 23 -13.90 -0.90 -47.32
CA PRO A 23 -14.33 0.02 -48.37
C PRO A 23 -13.99 1.50 -48.11
N ALA A 24 -14.01 1.92 -46.84
CA ALA A 24 -13.64 3.27 -46.41
C ALA A 24 -12.20 3.68 -46.77
N TYR A 25 -11.30 2.73 -47.07
CA TYR A 25 -9.90 2.95 -47.41
C TYR A 25 -9.55 2.55 -48.85
N GLY A 26 -10.55 2.14 -49.64
CA GLY A 26 -10.40 1.58 -50.98
C GLY A 26 -10.77 2.53 -52.12
N ASP A 27 -10.72 3.85 -51.91
CA ASP A 27 -10.91 4.82 -52.99
C ASP A 27 -9.77 4.73 -54.04
N ALA A 28 -9.97 5.32 -55.22
CA ALA A 28 -9.01 5.19 -56.33
C ALA A 28 -7.59 5.64 -55.94
N GLN A 29 -7.49 6.73 -55.16
CA GLN A 29 -6.23 7.24 -54.65
C GLN A 29 -5.62 6.34 -53.56
N GLY A 30 -6.44 5.78 -52.68
CA GLY A 30 -6.04 4.81 -51.67
C GLY A 30 -5.47 3.54 -52.31
N LEU A 31 -6.13 2.98 -53.33
CA LEU A 31 -5.62 1.83 -54.08
C LEU A 31 -4.28 2.13 -54.79
N GLN A 32 -4.13 3.34 -55.34
CA GLN A 32 -2.86 3.78 -55.92
C GLN A 32 -1.75 3.89 -54.86
N SER A 33 -2.05 4.45 -53.69
CA SER A 33 -1.14 4.53 -52.55
C SER A 33 -0.73 3.14 -52.07
N LEU A 34 -1.67 2.19 -51.98
CA LEU A 34 -1.41 0.81 -51.58
C LEU A 34 -0.55 0.05 -52.59
N ALA A 35 -0.72 0.29 -53.90
CA ALA A 35 0.17 -0.27 -54.93
C ALA A 35 1.62 0.25 -54.79
N ALA A 36 1.80 1.48 -54.28
CA ALA A 36 3.09 2.12 -54.04
C ALA A 36 3.60 2.01 -52.58
N LEU A 37 3.01 1.11 -51.77
CA LEU A 37 3.22 1.08 -50.32
C LEU A 37 4.69 0.98 -49.88
N PRO A 38 5.60 0.19 -50.49
CA PRO A 38 7.01 0.15 -50.08
C PRO A 38 7.73 1.50 -50.19
N ARG A 39 7.36 2.33 -51.17
CA ARG A 39 7.91 3.67 -51.36
C ARG A 39 7.37 4.60 -50.28
N LEU A 40 6.05 4.60 -50.06
CA LEU A 40 5.41 5.39 -49.00
C LEU A 40 6.00 5.09 -47.61
N LEU A 41 6.23 3.82 -47.29
CA LEU A 41 6.80 3.42 -46.00
C LEU A 41 8.26 3.84 -45.82
N ARG A 42 9.01 3.99 -46.92
CA ARG A 42 10.41 4.45 -46.89
C ARG A 42 10.49 5.95 -46.65
N ASP A 43 9.63 6.69 -47.34
CA ASP A 43 9.63 8.15 -47.40
C ASP A 43 8.83 8.77 -46.23
N ALA A 44 8.06 7.95 -45.49
CA ALA A 44 7.26 8.42 -44.37
C ALA A 44 8.12 9.00 -43.23
N PRO A 45 7.77 10.19 -42.72
CA PRO A 45 8.53 10.86 -41.66
C PRO A 45 8.35 10.17 -40.29
N ASN A 46 7.21 9.52 -40.05
CA ASN A 46 6.82 9.00 -38.74
C ASN A 46 6.98 7.47 -38.64
N LYS A 47 8.09 7.03 -38.04
CA LYS A 47 8.38 5.61 -37.75
C LYS A 47 8.11 5.32 -36.28
N LEU A 48 7.11 4.50 -35.99
CA LEU A 48 6.68 4.16 -34.63
C LEU A 48 7.49 3.00 -34.00
N ALA A 49 8.05 2.12 -34.82
CA ALA A 49 8.94 1.05 -34.38
C ALA A 49 9.92 0.66 -35.50
N ASP A 50 11.20 0.48 -35.14
CA ASP A 50 12.25 0.07 -36.08
C ASP A 50 12.89 -1.27 -35.67
N GLY A 51 13.10 -2.15 -36.66
CA GLY A 51 13.51 -3.54 -36.47
C GLY A 51 13.03 -4.45 -37.60
N ARG A 52 13.02 -5.78 -37.36
CA ARG A 52 12.55 -6.77 -38.35
C ARG A 52 11.08 -6.57 -38.72
N ASN A 53 10.27 -6.11 -37.78
CA ASN A 53 8.91 -5.64 -38.06
C ASN A 53 8.90 -4.13 -37.87
N LYS A 54 8.33 -3.40 -38.82
CA LYS A 54 8.27 -1.93 -38.80
C LYS A 54 6.84 -1.48 -38.66
N ILE A 55 6.61 -0.40 -37.93
CA ILE A 55 5.30 0.25 -37.85
C ILE A 55 5.48 1.69 -38.28
N VAL A 56 4.74 2.09 -39.32
CA VAL A 56 4.86 3.40 -39.96
C VAL A 56 3.46 3.97 -40.16
N THR A 57 3.28 5.25 -39.88
CA THR A 57 2.00 5.93 -40.12
C THR A 57 2.02 6.56 -41.51
N VAL A 58 0.98 6.28 -42.30
CA VAL A 58 0.78 6.85 -43.65
C VAL A 58 -0.66 7.33 -43.80
N ARG A 59 -0.90 8.26 -44.72
CA ARG A 59 -2.26 8.64 -45.14
C ARG A 59 -2.48 8.07 -46.55
N LEU A 60 -3.50 7.24 -46.72
CA LEU A 60 -3.75 6.53 -47.99
C LEU A 60 -4.42 7.43 -49.03
N SER A 61 -5.36 8.26 -48.59
CA SER A 61 -5.95 9.35 -49.38
C SER A 61 -6.27 10.57 -48.51
N PRO A 62 -6.44 11.79 -49.07
CA PRO A 62 -6.75 13.00 -48.33
C PRO A 62 -8.00 12.91 -47.45
N HIS A 63 -8.95 12.05 -47.84
CA HIS A 63 -10.25 11.88 -47.18
C HIS A 63 -10.28 10.72 -46.17
N THR A 64 -9.18 9.99 -46.00
CA THR A 64 -9.09 8.86 -45.06
C THR A 64 -8.32 9.25 -43.80
N PRO A 65 -8.66 8.66 -42.64
CA PRO A 65 -7.86 8.83 -41.44
C PRO A 65 -6.45 8.24 -41.66
N SER A 66 -5.49 8.71 -40.87
CA SER A 66 -4.13 8.18 -40.90
C SER A 66 -4.14 6.69 -40.54
N VAL A 67 -3.34 5.87 -41.24
CA VAL A 67 -3.27 4.42 -41.10
C VAL A 67 -1.89 4.02 -40.56
N ALA A 68 -1.86 3.20 -39.52
CA ALA A 68 -0.66 2.52 -39.04
C ALA A 68 -0.44 1.22 -39.85
N VAL A 69 0.69 1.14 -40.54
CA VAL A 69 1.06 -0.01 -41.36
C VAL A 69 2.15 -0.81 -40.64
N LYS A 70 1.80 -2.03 -40.23
CA LYS A 70 2.72 -2.99 -39.64
C LYS A 70 3.28 -3.90 -40.72
N SER A 71 4.55 -3.69 -41.05
CA SER A 71 5.32 -4.52 -41.99
C SER A 71 5.95 -5.70 -41.26
N PHE A 72 5.67 -6.93 -41.71
CA PHE A 72 6.31 -8.13 -41.18
C PHE A 72 7.53 -8.52 -42.01
N GLY A 73 8.70 -8.61 -41.37
CA GLY A 73 9.93 -8.95 -42.09
C GLY A 73 9.96 -10.40 -42.59
N GLN A 74 10.69 -10.61 -43.69
CA GLN A 74 10.88 -11.92 -44.34
C GLN A 74 11.25 -13.02 -43.35
N GLN A 75 10.82 -14.25 -43.63
CA GLN A 75 11.02 -15.41 -42.76
C GLN A 75 11.54 -16.63 -43.54
N SER A 76 11.72 -17.78 -42.87
CA SER A 76 12.23 -18.99 -43.51
C SER A 76 11.18 -19.62 -44.43
N ARG A 77 11.62 -20.30 -45.49
CA ARG A 77 10.73 -20.95 -46.47
C ARG A 77 9.75 -21.93 -45.82
N LEU A 78 10.19 -22.68 -44.81
CA LEU A 78 9.32 -23.58 -44.04
C LEU A 78 8.17 -22.81 -43.36
N LYS A 79 8.42 -21.61 -42.84
CA LYS A 79 7.35 -20.79 -42.24
C LYS A 79 6.41 -20.22 -43.29
N ASP A 80 6.92 -19.87 -44.46
CA ASP A 80 6.06 -19.39 -45.55
C ASP A 80 5.15 -20.50 -46.06
N LEU A 81 5.62 -21.74 -46.16
CA LEU A 81 4.77 -22.88 -46.52
C LEU A 81 3.65 -23.09 -45.49
N ILE A 82 3.94 -22.93 -44.20
CA ILE A 82 2.94 -23.02 -43.14
C ILE A 82 1.95 -21.84 -43.23
N ASP A 83 2.44 -20.63 -43.45
CA ASP A 83 1.62 -19.42 -43.60
C ASP A 83 0.80 -19.44 -44.91
N PHE A 84 1.26 -20.10 -45.97
CA PHE A 84 0.52 -20.28 -47.22
C PHE A 84 -0.78 -21.06 -47.00
N ARG A 85 -0.76 -22.02 -46.06
CA ARG A 85 -1.95 -22.80 -45.68
C ARG A 85 -2.80 -22.15 -44.59
N ARG A 86 -2.20 -21.34 -43.72
CA ARG A 86 -2.83 -20.79 -42.50
C ARG A 86 -3.10 -19.29 -42.54
N GLY A 87 -2.89 -18.65 -43.69
CA GLY A 87 -2.83 -17.20 -43.85
C GLY A 87 -1.53 -16.59 -43.30
N SER A 88 -1.09 -15.46 -43.86
CA SER A 88 0.11 -14.78 -43.36
C SER A 88 -0.12 -14.16 -41.96
N LYS A 89 0.94 -13.58 -41.37
CA LYS A 89 0.80 -12.83 -40.12
C LYS A 89 -0.16 -11.65 -40.26
N ALA A 90 -0.16 -10.97 -41.41
CA ALA A 90 -1.03 -9.83 -41.64
C ALA A 90 -2.50 -10.23 -41.76
N CYS A 91 -2.80 -11.25 -42.58
CA CYS A 91 -4.13 -11.86 -42.68
C CYS A 91 -4.64 -12.28 -41.29
N ARG A 92 -3.84 -13.04 -40.52
CA ARG A 92 -4.23 -13.44 -39.16
C ARG A 92 -4.46 -12.28 -38.19
N SER A 93 -3.62 -11.24 -38.26
CA SER A 93 -3.82 -10.02 -37.47
C SER A 93 -5.16 -9.37 -37.79
N TRP A 94 -5.47 -9.22 -39.08
CA TRP A 94 -6.72 -8.62 -39.53
C TRP A 94 -7.93 -9.49 -39.16
N THR A 95 -7.87 -10.81 -39.36
CA THR A 95 -8.97 -11.72 -39.00
C THR A 95 -9.35 -11.59 -37.52
N VAL A 96 -8.36 -11.56 -36.63
CA VAL A 96 -8.62 -11.41 -35.19
C VAL A 96 -9.10 -9.99 -34.87
N ALA A 97 -8.50 -8.95 -35.47
CA ALA A 97 -8.94 -7.58 -35.24
C ALA A 97 -10.39 -7.33 -35.69
N ALA A 98 -10.76 -7.85 -36.86
CA ALA A 98 -12.13 -7.77 -37.38
C ALA A 98 -13.11 -8.49 -36.46
N TRP A 99 -12.73 -9.68 -35.95
CA TRP A 99 -13.52 -10.40 -34.96
C TRP A 99 -13.73 -9.60 -33.67
N LEU A 100 -12.66 -9.01 -33.11
CA LEU A 100 -12.75 -8.18 -31.91
C LEU A 100 -13.67 -6.98 -32.13
N HIS A 101 -13.52 -6.29 -33.27
CA HIS A 101 -14.35 -5.14 -33.63
C HIS A 101 -15.83 -5.51 -33.72
N GLN A 102 -16.17 -6.64 -34.36
CA GLN A 102 -17.55 -7.16 -34.45
C GLN A 102 -18.15 -7.51 -33.09
N HIS A 103 -17.34 -7.90 -32.10
CA HIS A 103 -17.77 -8.25 -30.75
C HIS A 103 -17.65 -7.09 -29.76
N GLY A 104 -17.40 -5.85 -30.23
CA GLY A 104 -17.26 -4.68 -29.37
C GLY A 104 -16.03 -4.71 -28.45
N VAL A 105 -15.03 -5.55 -28.73
CA VAL A 105 -13.76 -5.59 -27.99
C VAL A 105 -12.76 -4.66 -28.67
N GLY A 106 -12.15 -3.77 -27.89
CA GLY A 106 -11.27 -2.75 -28.43
C GLY A 106 -10.03 -3.30 -29.14
N THR A 107 -9.79 -2.78 -30.33
CA THR A 107 -8.57 -2.92 -31.13
C THR A 107 -8.56 -1.75 -32.11
N PRO A 108 -7.39 -1.25 -32.57
CA PRO A 108 -7.39 -0.21 -33.58
C PRO A 108 -8.20 -0.67 -34.81
N PRO A 109 -9.15 0.14 -35.33
CA PRO A 109 -10.03 -0.25 -36.42
C PRO A 109 -9.25 -0.90 -37.57
N PRO A 110 -9.53 -2.16 -37.92
CA PRO A 110 -8.74 -2.88 -38.91
C PRO A 110 -9.07 -2.39 -40.31
N ALA A 111 -8.14 -1.67 -40.94
CA ALA A 111 -8.31 -1.15 -42.30
C ALA A 111 -8.09 -2.24 -43.36
N GLY A 112 -7.26 -3.25 -43.07
CA GLY A 112 -7.07 -4.39 -43.96
C GLY A 112 -5.72 -5.10 -43.84
N TYR A 113 -5.42 -5.95 -44.81
CA TYR A 113 -4.12 -6.60 -44.95
C TYR A 113 -3.72 -6.75 -46.42
N LEU A 114 -2.43 -6.70 -46.69
CA LEU A 114 -1.85 -6.89 -48.03
C LEU A 114 -0.68 -7.86 -48.00
N GLU A 115 -0.60 -8.72 -49.01
CA GLU A 115 0.43 -9.75 -49.12
C GLU A 115 0.94 -9.84 -50.56
N ARG A 116 2.25 -10.06 -50.70
CA ARG A 116 2.87 -10.41 -51.98
C ARG A 116 3.49 -11.79 -51.89
N TRP A 117 2.98 -12.69 -52.71
CA TRP A 117 3.46 -14.06 -52.81
C TRP A 117 4.12 -14.29 -54.15
N ASP A 118 5.20 -15.07 -54.15
CA ASP A 118 5.83 -15.62 -55.34
C ASP A 118 5.86 -17.15 -55.18
N GLY A 119 4.95 -17.83 -55.88
CA GLY A 119 4.62 -19.22 -55.58
C GLY A 119 4.23 -19.41 -54.10
N ASN A 120 4.99 -20.24 -53.38
CA ASN A 120 4.81 -20.50 -51.94
C ASN A 120 5.68 -19.61 -51.04
N ARG A 121 6.37 -18.61 -51.60
CA ARG A 121 7.25 -17.69 -50.88
C ARG A 121 6.50 -16.40 -50.56
N LEU A 122 6.43 -16.05 -49.27
CA LEU A 122 5.89 -14.77 -48.82
C LEU A 122 6.99 -13.70 -48.92
N LEU A 123 6.85 -12.79 -49.87
CA LEU A 123 7.83 -11.72 -50.09
C LEU A 123 7.55 -10.52 -49.19
N GLU A 124 6.28 -10.12 -49.07
CA GLU A 124 5.84 -8.95 -48.31
C GLU A 124 4.51 -9.21 -47.62
N SER A 125 4.33 -8.65 -46.41
CA SER A 125 3.13 -8.85 -45.57
C SER A 125 2.90 -7.61 -44.70
N TYR A 126 1.76 -6.97 -44.91
CA TYR A 126 1.38 -5.71 -44.28
C TYR A 126 0.01 -5.82 -43.61
N TYR A 127 -0.05 -5.51 -42.32
CA TYR A 127 -1.31 -5.30 -41.61
C TYR A 127 -1.57 -3.80 -41.47
N LEU A 128 -2.79 -3.36 -41.79
CA LEU A 128 -3.21 -1.97 -41.79
C LEU A 128 -4.33 -1.78 -40.77
N SER A 129 -4.17 -0.79 -39.90
CA SER A 129 -5.22 -0.35 -38.97
C SER A 129 -5.21 1.17 -38.86
N GLU A 130 -6.33 1.75 -38.48
CA GLU A 130 -6.40 3.18 -38.19
C GLU A 130 -5.36 3.57 -37.12
N PHE A 131 -4.68 4.68 -37.32
CA PHE A 131 -3.72 5.22 -36.35
C PHE A 131 -4.49 5.93 -35.25
N GLN A 132 -4.19 5.54 -34.01
CA GLN A 132 -4.86 6.07 -32.83
C GLN A 132 -3.94 7.10 -32.16
N GLU A 133 -4.42 8.34 -32.02
CA GLU A 133 -3.71 9.40 -31.31
C GLU A 133 -4.02 9.38 -29.81
N GLY A 134 -3.07 9.78 -28.98
CA GLY A 134 -3.26 9.92 -27.52
C GLY A 134 -3.33 8.62 -26.71
N ILE A 135 -3.08 7.46 -27.34
CA ILE A 135 -3.01 6.15 -26.67
C ILE A 135 -1.62 5.86 -26.09
N ARG A 136 -1.56 5.09 -25.01
CA ARG A 136 -0.31 4.53 -24.44
C ARG A 136 -0.49 3.07 -24.09
N CYS A 137 0.61 2.32 -24.00
CA CYS A 137 0.53 0.94 -23.54
C CYS A 137 0.50 0.85 -22.00
N PHE A 138 -0.18 -0.18 -21.47
CA PHE A 138 -0.37 -0.43 -20.04
C PHE A 138 0.97 -0.52 -19.29
N ARG A 139 2.03 -1.06 -19.91
CA ARG A 139 3.39 -1.06 -19.33
C ARG A 139 3.89 0.35 -19.07
N ASP A 140 3.77 1.24 -20.04
CA ASP A 140 4.35 2.58 -19.96
C ASP A 140 3.52 3.47 -19.02
N GLU A 141 2.21 3.23 -18.96
CA GLU A 141 1.33 3.87 -17.97
C GLU A 141 1.64 3.45 -16.53
N LEU A 142 1.80 2.14 -16.27
CA LEU A 142 2.24 1.65 -14.96
C LEU A 142 3.60 2.24 -14.58
N ASN A 143 4.56 2.26 -15.51
CA ASN A 143 5.89 2.81 -15.28
C ASN A 143 5.83 4.31 -14.93
N ARG A 144 4.93 5.07 -15.57
CA ARG A 144 4.69 6.46 -15.22
C ARG A 144 4.14 6.59 -13.80
N LEU A 145 3.05 5.89 -13.48
CA LEU A 145 2.45 5.94 -12.15
C LEU A 145 3.45 5.59 -11.06
N TYR A 146 4.23 4.51 -11.22
CA TYR A 146 5.24 4.11 -10.25
C TYR A 146 6.35 5.15 -10.02
N ARG A 147 6.64 6.02 -11.01
CA ARG A 147 7.73 7.00 -10.93
C ARG A 147 7.24 8.36 -10.45
N GLU A 148 6.17 8.85 -11.07
CA GLU A 148 5.73 10.24 -11.02
C GLU A 148 4.53 10.42 -10.09
N ASP A 149 3.67 9.41 -9.96
CA ASP A 149 2.36 9.55 -9.31
C ASP A 149 1.96 8.22 -8.63
N PRO A 150 2.73 7.77 -7.62
CA PRO A 150 2.61 6.43 -7.03
C PRO A 150 1.44 6.36 -6.04
N VAL A 151 0.27 6.83 -6.47
CA VAL A 151 -0.99 6.82 -5.71
C VAL A 151 -1.73 5.52 -5.99
N CYS A 152 -2.08 4.80 -4.93
CA CYS A 152 -2.63 3.46 -5.04
C CYS A 152 -3.98 3.41 -5.75
N GLU A 153 -4.87 4.36 -5.50
CA GLU A 153 -6.22 4.40 -6.10
C GLU A 153 -6.15 4.46 -7.64
N LYS A 154 -5.26 5.30 -8.17
CA LYS A 154 -4.98 5.42 -9.61
C LYS A 154 -4.51 4.09 -10.18
N ILE A 155 -3.59 3.41 -9.48
CA ILE A 155 -3.09 2.11 -9.90
C ILE A 155 -4.20 1.07 -9.87
N MET A 156 -5.02 1.00 -8.81
CA MET A 156 -6.15 0.07 -8.73
C MET A 156 -7.16 0.29 -9.86
N THR A 157 -7.47 1.55 -10.19
CA THR A 157 -8.38 1.90 -11.29
C THR A 157 -7.82 1.46 -12.64
N LEU A 158 -6.53 1.68 -12.88
CA LEU A 158 -5.86 1.20 -14.09
C LEU A 158 -5.85 -0.35 -14.17
N LEU A 159 -5.55 -1.03 -13.06
CA LEU A 159 -5.57 -2.49 -13.00
C LEU A 159 -6.96 -3.05 -13.31
N GLN A 160 -8.01 -2.45 -12.75
CA GLN A 160 -9.40 -2.84 -12.97
C GLN A 160 -9.78 -2.65 -14.45
N CYS A 161 -9.51 -1.47 -15.02
CA CYS A 161 -9.75 -1.17 -16.43
C CYS A 161 -9.10 -2.21 -17.37
N ALA A 162 -7.83 -2.53 -17.13
CA ALA A 162 -7.12 -3.53 -17.91
C ALA A 162 -7.66 -4.96 -17.67
N ALA A 163 -8.03 -5.31 -16.43
CA ALA A 163 -8.58 -6.61 -16.12
C ALA A 163 -9.95 -6.85 -16.78
N ASP A 164 -10.83 -5.85 -16.77
CA ASP A 164 -12.14 -5.90 -17.42
C ASP A 164 -12.01 -6.04 -18.95
N ALA A 165 -11.08 -5.32 -19.56
CA ALA A 165 -10.81 -5.44 -20.99
C ALA A 165 -10.25 -6.83 -21.35
N VAL A 166 -9.34 -7.38 -20.54
CA VAL A 166 -8.80 -8.73 -20.75
C VAL A 166 -9.86 -9.80 -20.54
N TRP A 167 -10.80 -9.58 -19.61
CA TRP A 167 -11.98 -10.43 -19.48
C TRP A 167 -12.84 -10.38 -20.75
N ALA A 168 -13.18 -9.19 -21.26
CA ALA A 168 -13.95 -9.03 -22.50
C ALA A 168 -13.26 -9.67 -23.72
N LEU A 169 -11.92 -9.55 -23.83
CA LEU A 169 -11.13 -10.26 -24.83
C LEU A 169 -11.36 -11.77 -24.78
N HIS A 170 -11.27 -12.36 -23.59
CA HIS A 170 -11.45 -13.79 -23.41
C HIS A 170 -12.90 -14.25 -23.59
N GLU A 171 -13.89 -13.43 -23.21
CA GLU A 171 -15.31 -13.72 -23.44
C GLU A 171 -15.68 -13.69 -24.93
N SER A 172 -15.00 -12.87 -25.74
CA SER A 172 -15.15 -12.92 -27.20
C SER A 172 -14.56 -14.19 -27.85
N GLY A 173 -14.03 -15.13 -27.07
CA GLY A 173 -13.41 -16.37 -27.57
C GLY A 173 -11.98 -16.20 -28.07
N VAL A 174 -11.34 -15.04 -27.86
CA VAL A 174 -9.98 -14.76 -28.34
C VAL A 174 -8.94 -15.00 -27.26
N VAL A 175 -7.99 -15.90 -27.53
CA VAL A 175 -6.73 -16.02 -26.76
C VAL A 175 -5.59 -15.37 -27.55
N HIS A 176 -4.88 -14.43 -26.94
CA HIS A 176 -3.86 -13.61 -27.57
C HIS A 176 -2.53 -14.35 -27.78
N TYR A 177 -2.15 -15.25 -26.87
CA TYR A 177 -0.85 -15.98 -26.81
C TYR A 177 0.42 -15.12 -26.65
N ASP A 178 0.27 -13.80 -26.54
CA ASP A 178 1.35 -12.84 -26.34
C ASP A 178 0.88 -11.59 -25.57
N LEU A 179 -0.04 -11.77 -24.61
CA LEU A 179 -0.66 -10.70 -23.83
C LEU A 179 0.29 -10.11 -22.78
N GLY A 180 1.41 -9.53 -23.22
CA GLY A 180 2.24 -8.70 -22.36
C GLY A 180 1.64 -7.31 -22.17
N ASN A 181 2.01 -6.62 -21.08
CA ASN A 181 1.48 -5.28 -20.76
C ASN A 181 1.69 -4.26 -21.90
N GLN A 182 2.64 -4.46 -22.80
CA GLN A 182 2.86 -3.58 -23.96
C GLN A 182 1.85 -3.74 -25.10
N ASN A 183 1.10 -4.85 -25.11
CA ASN A 183 0.12 -5.17 -26.14
C ASN A 183 -1.32 -4.79 -25.74
N ILE A 184 -1.46 -4.15 -24.57
CA ILE A 184 -2.69 -3.56 -24.07
C ILE A 184 -2.51 -2.05 -24.16
N LEU A 185 -3.21 -1.41 -25.10
CA LEU A 185 -3.24 0.04 -25.27
C LEU A 185 -4.44 0.62 -24.54
N LEU A 186 -4.34 1.86 -24.10
CA LEU A 186 -5.38 2.55 -23.34
C LEU A 186 -5.23 4.05 -23.48
N ARG A 187 -6.34 4.76 -23.31
CA ARG A 187 -6.42 6.21 -23.29
C ARG A 187 -6.58 6.70 -21.86
N ARG A 188 -5.87 7.79 -21.52
CA ARG A 188 -6.16 8.53 -20.28
C ARG A 188 -7.41 9.36 -20.49
N LEU A 189 -8.32 9.26 -19.55
CA LEU A 189 -9.51 10.10 -19.47
C LEU A 189 -9.33 11.12 -18.33
N ASP A 190 -10.20 12.11 -18.28
CA ASP A 190 -10.22 13.09 -17.20
C ASP A 190 -10.50 12.43 -15.84
N GLY A 191 -9.97 13.04 -14.79
CA GLY A 191 -10.15 12.58 -13.41
C GLY A 191 -9.34 11.33 -13.03
N GLY A 192 -8.25 11.02 -13.75
CA GLY A 192 -7.39 9.89 -13.42
C GLY A 192 -8.01 8.53 -13.73
N ARG A 193 -8.89 8.48 -14.74
CA ARG A 193 -9.49 7.25 -15.26
C ARG A 193 -8.82 6.82 -16.56
N TRP A 194 -9.08 5.58 -16.94
CA TRP A 194 -8.64 5.01 -18.21
C TRP A 194 -9.81 4.34 -18.91
N GLY A 195 -9.76 4.34 -20.24
CA GLY A 195 -10.75 3.70 -21.09
C GLY A 195 -10.18 3.47 -22.48
N ASP A 196 -11.05 3.14 -23.43
CA ASP A 196 -10.66 2.87 -24.83
C ASP A 196 -9.50 1.86 -24.88
N VAL A 197 -9.69 0.73 -24.19
CA VAL A 197 -8.64 -0.30 -24.10
C VAL A 197 -8.61 -1.08 -25.41
N GLN A 198 -7.45 -1.12 -26.05
CA GLN A 198 -7.27 -1.72 -27.37
C GLN A 198 -6.16 -2.77 -27.37
N PHE A 199 -6.40 -3.93 -27.99
CA PHE A 199 -5.40 -4.99 -28.12
C PHE A 199 -4.66 -4.91 -29.45
N VAL A 200 -3.34 -5.05 -29.41
CA VAL A 200 -2.45 -5.02 -30.59
C VAL A 200 -1.51 -6.23 -30.61
N ASP A 201 -0.79 -6.44 -31.72
CA ASP A 201 0.08 -7.61 -31.92
C ASP A 201 -0.68 -8.96 -31.97
N LEU A 202 -1.82 -8.94 -32.67
CA LEU A 202 -2.76 -10.05 -32.76
C LEU A 202 -2.32 -11.22 -33.67
N ASN A 203 -1.15 -11.17 -34.31
CA ASN A 203 -0.73 -12.20 -35.29
C ASN A 203 -0.53 -13.60 -34.68
N ARG A 204 -0.43 -13.68 -33.35
CA ARG A 204 -0.33 -14.95 -32.59
C ARG A 204 -1.65 -15.36 -31.95
N ALA A 205 -2.64 -14.48 -31.92
CA ALA A 205 -3.93 -14.73 -31.31
C ALA A 205 -4.73 -15.80 -32.06
N ARG A 206 -5.67 -16.43 -31.38
CA ARG A 206 -6.56 -17.45 -31.94
C ARG A 206 -7.97 -17.23 -31.43
N ILE A 207 -8.94 -17.38 -32.34
CA ILE A 207 -10.36 -17.42 -32.04
C ILE A 207 -10.71 -18.89 -31.73
N LYS A 208 -11.48 -19.12 -30.67
CA LYS A 208 -11.99 -20.42 -30.27
C LYS A 208 -13.48 -20.29 -29.90
N PRO A 209 -14.27 -21.37 -30.03
CA PRO A 209 -15.67 -21.36 -29.59
C PRO A 209 -15.85 -21.02 -28.11
N ALA A 210 -14.94 -21.54 -27.26
CA ALA A 210 -14.87 -21.22 -25.85
C ALA A 210 -13.43 -21.33 -25.36
N LEU A 211 -13.02 -20.45 -24.44
CA LEU A 211 -11.69 -20.51 -23.82
C LEU A 211 -11.69 -21.33 -22.53
N SER A 212 -10.79 -22.32 -22.48
CA SER A 212 -10.50 -23.07 -21.26
C SER A 212 -9.80 -22.20 -20.20
N LEU A 213 -9.84 -22.64 -18.93
CA LEU A 213 -9.03 -22.02 -17.88
C LEU A 213 -7.53 -22.05 -18.21
N GLN A 214 -7.06 -23.08 -18.92
CA GLN A 214 -5.67 -23.18 -19.37
C GLN A 214 -5.31 -22.10 -20.39
N ASP A 215 -6.20 -21.79 -21.34
CA ASP A 215 -5.99 -20.72 -22.33
C ASP A 215 -5.91 -19.36 -21.64
N ARG A 216 -6.89 -19.06 -20.77
CA ARG A 216 -6.91 -17.82 -19.97
C ARG A 216 -5.64 -17.70 -19.12
N ALA A 217 -5.25 -18.78 -18.44
CA ALA A 217 -4.04 -18.84 -17.61
C ALA A 217 -2.75 -18.60 -18.41
N ARG A 218 -2.70 -19.07 -19.66
CA ARG A 218 -1.53 -18.88 -20.52
C ARG A 218 -1.33 -17.41 -20.90
N ASP A 219 -2.41 -16.68 -21.18
CA ASP A 219 -2.33 -15.25 -21.46
C ASP A 219 -2.02 -14.44 -20.20
N LEU A 220 -2.76 -14.66 -19.12
CA LEU A 220 -2.54 -14.00 -17.83
C LEU A 220 -1.14 -14.25 -17.25
N SER A 221 -0.48 -15.36 -17.62
CA SER A 221 0.92 -15.62 -17.24
C SER A 221 1.93 -14.62 -17.81
N ARG A 222 1.54 -13.83 -18.82
CA ARG A 222 2.37 -12.80 -19.48
C ARG A 222 2.21 -11.41 -18.89
N ILE A 223 1.16 -11.17 -18.11
CA ILE A 223 0.98 -9.91 -17.38
C ILE A 223 2.09 -9.76 -16.33
N ASP A 224 2.83 -8.66 -16.41
CA ASP A 224 3.98 -8.34 -15.53
C ASP A 224 3.55 -7.31 -14.49
N LEU A 225 3.34 -7.75 -13.24
CA LEU A 225 2.94 -6.92 -12.11
C LEU A 225 3.68 -7.37 -10.85
N PRO A 226 3.88 -6.48 -9.86
CA PRO A 226 4.26 -6.87 -8.50
C PRO A 226 3.36 -7.98 -7.98
N SER A 227 3.88 -8.92 -7.19
CA SER A 227 3.16 -10.17 -6.95
C SER A 227 1.86 -10.03 -6.17
N ASP A 228 1.69 -8.98 -5.37
CA ASP A 228 0.39 -8.71 -4.73
C ASP A 228 -0.58 -8.02 -5.68
N PHE A 229 -0.11 -7.09 -6.51
CA PHE A 229 -0.92 -6.48 -7.57
C PHE A 229 -1.36 -7.49 -8.62
N LEU A 230 -0.52 -8.48 -8.95
CA LEU A 230 -0.91 -9.57 -9.82
C LEU A 230 -2.03 -10.43 -9.19
N ARG A 231 -1.96 -10.67 -7.87
CA ARG A 231 -3.03 -11.37 -7.14
C ARG A 231 -4.34 -10.59 -7.24
N VAL A 232 -4.30 -9.28 -7.00
CA VAL A 232 -5.47 -8.40 -7.13
C VAL A 232 -6.00 -8.38 -8.57
N PHE A 233 -5.14 -8.19 -9.56
CA PHE A 233 -5.50 -8.19 -10.98
C PHE A 233 -6.24 -9.46 -11.40
N LYS A 234 -5.82 -10.63 -10.90
CA LYS A 234 -6.53 -11.89 -11.16
C LYS A 234 -7.94 -11.88 -10.55
N VAL A 235 -8.12 -11.37 -9.33
CA VAL A 235 -9.46 -11.24 -8.71
C VAL A 235 -10.35 -10.29 -9.51
N MET A 236 -9.81 -9.15 -9.94
CA MET A 236 -10.51 -8.20 -10.81
C MET A 236 -10.95 -8.88 -12.13
N TYR A 237 -10.04 -9.62 -12.75
CA TYR A 237 -10.29 -10.37 -13.99
C TYR A 237 -11.38 -11.45 -13.81
N PHE A 238 -11.42 -12.13 -12.66
CA PHE A 238 -12.46 -13.09 -12.31
C PHE A 238 -13.71 -12.42 -11.73
N ARG A 239 -13.96 -11.14 -12.05
CA ARG A 239 -15.16 -10.39 -11.67
C ARG A 239 -15.44 -10.50 -10.18
N GLN A 240 -14.45 -10.14 -9.37
CA GLN A 240 -14.60 -10.09 -7.93
C GLN A 240 -14.73 -11.49 -7.29
N GLN A 241 -14.18 -12.51 -7.94
CA GLN A 241 -14.13 -13.88 -7.40
C GLN A 241 -12.69 -14.38 -7.30
N HIS A 242 -12.47 -15.33 -6.40
CA HIS A 242 -11.19 -16.01 -6.31
C HIS A 242 -10.93 -16.81 -7.59
N PRO A 243 -9.73 -16.70 -8.20
CA PRO A 243 -9.38 -17.52 -9.36
C PRO A 243 -9.50 -19.02 -9.02
N PRO A 244 -10.11 -19.84 -9.90
CA PRO A 244 -10.21 -21.27 -9.68
C PRO A 244 -8.85 -21.93 -9.45
N ALA A 245 -8.79 -22.95 -8.60
CA ALA A 245 -7.53 -23.64 -8.28
C ALA A 245 -6.83 -24.22 -9.52
N GLU A 246 -7.61 -24.72 -10.48
CA GLU A 246 -7.09 -25.23 -11.76
C GLU A 246 -6.41 -24.13 -12.58
N PHE A 247 -7.02 -22.94 -12.66
CA PHE A 247 -6.44 -21.78 -13.32
C PHE A 247 -5.10 -21.41 -12.67
N GLU A 248 -5.04 -21.32 -11.33
CA GLU A 248 -3.80 -20.97 -10.60
C GLU A 248 -2.68 -21.99 -10.85
N LYS A 249 -3.00 -23.28 -10.99
CA LYS A 249 -2.04 -24.34 -11.32
C LYS A 249 -1.43 -24.11 -12.71
N TRP A 250 -2.26 -23.85 -13.71
CA TRP A 250 -1.80 -23.59 -15.08
C TRP A 250 -1.01 -22.29 -15.19
N GLU A 251 -1.52 -21.23 -14.58
CA GLU A 251 -0.91 -19.90 -14.62
C GLU A 251 0.49 -19.92 -14.01
N ARG A 252 0.64 -20.55 -12.84
CA ARG A 252 1.94 -20.75 -12.20
C ARG A 252 2.89 -21.51 -13.11
N ARG A 253 2.44 -22.60 -13.74
CA ARG A 253 3.26 -23.41 -14.65
C ARG A 253 3.75 -22.58 -15.83
N PHE A 254 2.87 -21.84 -16.50
CA PHE A 254 3.24 -21.01 -17.64
C PHE A 254 4.15 -19.85 -17.24
N ARG A 255 3.87 -19.18 -16.12
CA ARG A 255 4.70 -18.08 -15.60
C ARG A 255 6.09 -18.56 -15.23
N THR A 256 6.23 -19.69 -14.54
CA THR A 256 7.55 -20.26 -14.22
C THR A 256 8.33 -20.61 -15.49
N ARG A 257 7.69 -21.24 -16.49
CA ARG A 257 8.34 -21.51 -17.78
C ARG A 257 8.78 -20.23 -18.48
N PHE A 258 7.96 -19.18 -18.45
CA PHE A 258 8.31 -17.89 -19.02
C PHE A 258 9.46 -17.23 -18.27
N ALA A 259 9.44 -17.25 -16.93
CA ALA A 259 10.52 -16.73 -16.11
C ALA A 259 11.84 -17.45 -16.38
N LEU A 260 11.83 -18.80 -16.46
CA LEU A 260 13.00 -19.60 -16.81
C LEU A 260 13.53 -19.27 -18.21
N HIS A 261 12.64 -19.14 -19.20
CA HIS A 261 13.02 -18.72 -20.55
C HIS A 261 13.62 -17.31 -20.56
N THR A 262 13.05 -16.37 -19.81
CA THR A 262 13.56 -14.99 -19.72
C THR A 262 14.91 -14.95 -19.02
N TRP A 263 15.07 -15.67 -17.91
CA TRP A 263 16.33 -15.80 -17.19
C TRP A 263 17.42 -16.41 -18.07
N SER A 264 17.13 -17.49 -18.80
CA SER A 264 18.11 -18.14 -19.68
C SER A 264 18.50 -17.32 -20.90
N ARG A 265 17.89 -16.16 -21.14
CA ARG A 265 18.22 -15.27 -22.27
C ARG A 265 19.67 -14.78 -22.20
N CYS A 266 20.23 -14.61 -20.99
CA CYS A 266 21.64 -14.23 -20.86
C CYS A 266 22.58 -15.27 -21.47
N PHE A 267 22.25 -16.56 -21.36
CA PHE A 267 23.02 -17.66 -21.96
C PHE A 267 22.73 -17.82 -23.45
N ARG A 268 21.46 -17.70 -23.86
CA ARG A 268 21.06 -17.84 -25.27
C ARG A 268 21.50 -16.68 -26.15
N HIS A 269 21.57 -15.47 -25.60
CA HIS A 269 21.92 -14.24 -26.31
C HIS A 269 22.78 -13.31 -25.44
N PRO A 270 24.05 -13.65 -25.19
CA PRO A 270 24.91 -12.93 -24.25
C PRO A 270 25.16 -11.47 -24.67
N PHE A 271 25.56 -11.23 -25.91
CA PHE A 271 25.85 -9.88 -26.41
C PHE A 271 24.63 -8.95 -26.41
N ARG A 272 23.48 -9.43 -26.88
CA ARG A 272 22.21 -8.67 -26.85
C ARG A 272 21.74 -8.42 -25.41
N THR A 273 22.06 -9.30 -24.48
CA THR A 273 21.75 -9.10 -23.07
C THR A 273 22.67 -8.05 -22.45
N ARG A 274 23.96 -8.08 -22.76
CA ARG A 274 24.92 -7.06 -22.31
C ARG A 274 24.55 -5.66 -22.85
N ARG A 275 24.29 -5.54 -24.16
CA ARG A 275 23.87 -4.27 -24.78
C ARG A 275 22.60 -3.72 -24.12
N ARG A 276 21.57 -4.56 -23.96
CA ARG A 276 20.33 -4.15 -23.31
C ARG A 276 20.55 -3.71 -21.85
N ARG A 277 21.39 -4.41 -21.08
CA ARG A 277 21.72 -4.01 -19.70
C ARG A 277 22.44 -2.65 -19.65
N LEU A 278 23.27 -2.35 -20.65
CA LEU A 278 23.92 -1.03 -20.76
C LEU A 278 22.90 0.06 -21.11
N GLU A 279 21.98 -0.21 -22.02
CA GLU A 279 20.87 0.71 -22.34
C GLU A 279 19.95 0.94 -21.13
N GLU A 280 19.60 -0.10 -20.38
CA GLU A 280 18.82 -0.02 -19.14
C GLU A 280 19.56 0.75 -18.02
N LYS A 281 20.90 0.68 -17.96
CA LYS A 281 21.69 1.52 -17.04
C LYS A 281 21.66 2.99 -17.41
N LYS A 282 21.66 3.32 -18.72
CA LYS A 282 21.58 4.70 -19.20
C LYS A 282 20.17 5.29 -18.99
N ASN A 283 19.14 4.48 -19.21
CA ASN A 283 17.74 4.86 -19.04
C ASN A 283 17.06 3.89 -18.06
N PRO A 284 17.16 4.15 -16.74
CA PRO A 284 16.57 3.29 -15.72
C PRO A 284 15.07 3.12 -15.94
N LEU A 285 14.62 1.87 -15.90
CA LEU A 285 13.20 1.55 -15.88
C LEU A 285 12.54 2.15 -14.62
N ALA A 286 11.21 2.26 -14.64
CA ALA A 286 10.45 2.62 -13.45
C ALA A 286 10.83 1.74 -12.25
N PRO A 287 10.68 2.24 -11.01
CA PRO A 287 11.06 1.51 -9.81
C PRO A 287 10.37 0.13 -9.76
N ARG A 288 11.10 -0.89 -9.33
CA ARG A 288 10.65 -2.29 -9.24
C ARG A 288 11.19 -2.95 -7.97
N GLY A 289 10.52 -4.01 -7.53
CA GLY A 289 11.00 -4.82 -6.42
C GLY A 289 11.12 -4.00 -5.13
N ARG A 290 12.35 -3.87 -4.59
CA ARG A 290 12.62 -3.13 -3.36
C ARG A 290 12.35 -1.63 -3.48
N ASP A 291 12.53 -1.09 -4.67
CA ASP A 291 12.50 0.35 -4.90
C ASP A 291 11.10 0.85 -5.27
N LEU A 292 10.13 -0.06 -5.45
CA LEU A 292 8.73 0.31 -5.68
C LEU A 292 8.04 0.64 -4.36
N TRP A 293 7.63 1.90 -4.23
CA TRP A 293 6.90 2.42 -3.08
C TRP A 293 5.64 3.14 -3.57
N ILE A 294 4.50 2.87 -2.93
CA ILE A 294 3.18 3.36 -3.34
C ILE A 294 2.42 3.77 -2.08
N TRP A 295 1.84 4.96 -2.13
CA TRP A 295 1.02 5.54 -1.06
C TRP A 295 -0.46 5.25 -1.29
N ASP A 296 -1.21 4.90 -0.24
CA ASP A 296 -2.67 4.79 -0.26
C ASP A 296 -3.29 5.76 0.75
N GLU A 297 -3.84 6.86 0.22
CA GLU A 297 -4.49 7.91 1.02
C GLU A 297 -5.67 7.37 1.84
N ARG A 298 -6.42 6.42 1.29
CA ARG A 298 -7.64 5.88 1.91
C ARG A 298 -7.37 5.18 3.23
N SER A 299 -6.23 4.49 3.34
CA SER A 299 -5.81 3.82 4.58
C SER A 299 -4.66 4.52 5.31
N ALA A 300 -4.24 5.70 4.82
CA ALA A 300 -3.14 6.50 5.37
C ALA A 300 -1.83 5.71 5.57
N GLN A 301 -1.49 4.84 4.63
CA GLN A 301 -0.30 3.99 4.71
C GLN A 301 0.28 3.63 3.34
N ALA A 302 1.55 3.25 3.33
CA ALA A 302 2.16 2.64 2.16
C ALA A 302 1.66 1.21 1.92
N VAL A 303 1.58 0.82 0.64
CA VAL A 303 1.01 -0.47 0.20
C VAL A 303 2.08 -1.56 0.09
N SER A 304 1.73 -2.77 0.53
CA SER A 304 2.57 -3.95 0.29
C SER A 304 2.40 -4.45 -1.15
N THR A 305 3.24 -3.98 -2.06
CA THR A 305 3.19 -4.37 -3.50
C THR A 305 3.60 -5.83 -3.76
N LEU A 306 4.30 -6.45 -2.81
CA LEU A 306 4.83 -7.80 -2.91
C LEU A 306 4.20 -8.74 -1.88
N ARG A 307 3.95 -9.98 -2.30
CA ARG A 307 3.57 -11.06 -1.38
C ARG A 307 4.76 -11.46 -0.51
N ARG A 308 4.47 -12.01 0.68
CA ARG A 308 5.46 -12.43 1.68
C ARG A 308 6.63 -13.25 1.11
N LYS A 309 6.35 -14.20 0.20
CA LYS A 309 7.39 -15.07 -0.40
C LYS A 309 8.39 -14.29 -1.26
N ASP A 310 7.92 -13.35 -2.07
CA ASP A 310 8.79 -12.56 -2.94
C ASP A 310 9.50 -11.46 -2.18
N ARG A 311 8.84 -10.85 -1.20
CA ARG A 311 9.48 -9.95 -0.23
C ARG A 311 10.63 -10.64 0.50
N LYS A 312 10.44 -11.89 0.97
CA LYS A 312 11.49 -12.64 1.67
C LYS A 312 12.76 -12.85 0.84
N ARG A 313 12.62 -13.09 -0.46
CA ARG A 313 13.75 -13.22 -1.40
C ARG A 313 14.53 -11.93 -1.58
N LEU A 314 13.89 -10.81 -1.29
CA LEU A 314 14.47 -9.48 -1.36
C LEU A 314 14.97 -8.98 -0.01
N TYR A 315 14.87 -9.69 1.11
CA TYR A 315 15.56 -9.21 2.32
C TYR A 315 17.08 -9.35 2.18
N PRO A 316 17.86 -8.34 2.57
CA PRO A 316 19.31 -8.48 2.75
C PRO A 316 19.62 -9.54 3.81
N ALA A 317 20.60 -10.42 3.54
CA ALA A 317 21.05 -11.43 4.50
C ALA A 317 21.69 -10.80 5.75
N SER A 318 22.27 -9.60 5.60
CA SER A 318 22.88 -8.83 6.69
C SER A 318 21.92 -8.58 7.85
N ASN A 319 20.62 -8.38 7.61
CA ASN A 319 19.65 -8.17 8.67
C ASN A 319 19.62 -9.35 9.66
N ALA A 320 19.62 -10.58 9.15
CA ALA A 320 19.58 -11.78 10.01
C ALA A 320 20.85 -11.89 10.87
N ILE A 321 22.02 -11.61 10.27
CA ILE A 321 23.32 -11.60 10.96
C ILE A 321 23.32 -10.54 12.06
N GLN A 322 22.87 -9.32 11.75
CA GLN A 322 22.85 -8.20 12.67
C GLN A 322 21.88 -8.43 13.84
N MET A 323 20.71 -9.01 13.60
CA MET A 323 19.78 -9.40 14.68
C MET A 323 20.36 -10.52 15.55
N ALA A 324 21.03 -11.51 14.95
CA ALA A 324 21.67 -12.59 15.70
C ALA A 324 22.84 -12.10 16.56
N ALA A 325 23.59 -11.09 16.09
CA ALA A 325 24.68 -10.49 16.85
C ALA A 325 24.22 -9.83 18.16
N ALA A 326 22.93 -9.50 18.30
CA ALA A 326 22.37 -8.94 19.51
C ALA A 326 21.88 -10.02 20.52
N ALA A 327 22.09 -11.32 20.25
CA ALA A 327 21.70 -12.39 21.17
C ALA A 327 22.23 -12.25 22.62
N PRO A 328 23.45 -11.74 22.88
CA PRO A 328 23.91 -11.51 24.25
C PRO A 328 23.03 -10.55 25.07
N ALA A 329 22.29 -9.65 24.41
CA ALA A 329 21.35 -8.72 25.05
C ALA A 329 20.15 -9.43 25.71
N LEU A 330 19.82 -10.65 25.30
CA LEU A 330 18.60 -11.32 25.74
C LEU A 330 18.59 -11.59 27.24
N TRP A 331 19.73 -11.87 27.85
CA TRP A 331 19.82 -12.15 29.28
C TRP A 331 19.53 -10.92 30.16
N PRO A 332 20.22 -9.77 30.00
CA PRO A 332 19.89 -8.58 30.78
C PRO A 332 18.47 -8.08 30.52
N ILE A 333 17.99 -8.12 29.26
CA ILE A 333 16.60 -7.78 28.93
C ILE A 333 15.62 -8.70 29.66
N ALA A 334 15.86 -10.02 29.69
CA ALA A 334 14.99 -10.96 30.39
C ALA A 334 14.96 -10.72 31.90
N ARG A 335 16.08 -10.30 32.50
CA ARG A 335 16.15 -9.91 33.92
C ARG A 335 15.29 -8.66 34.18
N ASN A 336 15.51 -7.60 33.40
CA ASN A 336 14.75 -6.34 33.51
C ASN A 336 13.25 -6.58 33.29
N TYR A 337 12.89 -7.41 32.31
CA TYR A 337 11.51 -7.80 32.02
C TYR A 337 10.83 -8.47 33.23
N ARG A 338 11.50 -9.46 33.87
CA ARG A 338 10.94 -10.13 35.05
C ARG A 338 10.70 -9.15 36.19
N GLN A 339 11.65 -8.25 36.43
CA GLN A 339 11.53 -7.21 37.44
C GLN A 339 10.36 -6.26 37.14
N ARG A 340 10.19 -5.85 35.88
CA ARG A 340 9.06 -5.00 35.46
C ARG A 340 7.71 -5.69 35.61
N CYS A 341 7.60 -6.97 35.26
CA CYS A 341 6.37 -7.72 35.49
C CYS A 341 6.03 -7.86 36.98
N GLN A 342 7.05 -8.06 37.84
CA GLN A 342 6.84 -8.13 39.29
C GLN A 342 6.37 -6.80 39.89
N ASN A 343 6.88 -5.68 39.36
CA ASN A 343 6.59 -4.33 39.85
C ASN A 343 5.38 -3.66 39.17
N SER A 344 4.67 -4.38 38.31
CA SER A 344 3.51 -3.86 37.57
C SER A 344 2.42 -3.36 38.53
N TYR A 345 1.87 -2.17 38.26
CA TYR A 345 0.86 -1.49 39.09
C TYR A 345 1.28 -1.11 40.52
N GLN A 346 2.57 -1.21 40.85
CA GLN A 346 3.08 -0.81 42.18
C GLN A 346 3.49 0.67 42.24
N ALA A 347 3.88 1.26 41.11
CA ALA A 347 4.28 2.66 41.03
C ALA A 347 3.05 3.57 40.95
N GLN A 348 3.06 4.68 41.68
CA GLN A 348 2.09 5.74 41.51
C GLN A 348 2.37 6.52 40.23
N VAL A 349 1.33 6.82 39.45
CA VAL A 349 1.48 7.47 38.14
C VAL A 349 0.50 8.63 38.01
N THR A 350 1.01 9.85 37.85
CA THR A 350 0.17 11.02 37.50
C THR A 350 -0.13 11.00 36.02
N LEU A 351 -1.41 11.00 35.65
CA LEU A 351 -1.87 10.84 34.26
C LEU A 351 -1.82 12.13 33.43
N ILE A 352 -1.60 13.29 34.05
CA ILE A 352 -1.53 14.57 33.36
C ILE A 352 -0.55 14.50 32.18
N ASN A 353 -1.01 14.91 30.99
CA ASN A 353 -0.22 14.89 29.75
C ASN A 353 0.34 13.51 29.34
N ARG A 354 -0.22 12.38 29.83
CA ARG A 354 0.19 11.02 29.41
C ARG A 354 -0.68 10.41 28.32
N ILE A 355 -1.80 11.04 28.00
CA ILE A 355 -2.65 10.67 26.87
C ILE A 355 -2.49 11.75 25.82
N GLY A 356 -2.11 11.36 24.62
CA GLY A 356 -1.99 12.25 23.48
C GLY A 356 -2.90 11.83 22.33
N MET A 357 -3.22 12.78 21.46
CA MET A 357 -4.03 12.52 20.27
C MET A 357 -3.21 12.81 19.02
N THR A 358 -3.24 11.90 18.05
CA THR A 358 -2.65 12.17 16.73
C THR A 358 -3.70 12.78 15.82
N ILE A 359 -3.33 13.87 15.14
CA ILE A 359 -4.13 14.47 14.06
C ILE A 359 -3.32 14.47 12.77
N GLU A 360 -4.02 14.52 11.63
CA GLU A 360 -3.37 14.58 10.32
C GLU A 360 -3.98 15.73 9.52
N PRO A 361 -3.45 16.94 9.73
CA PRO A 361 -4.13 18.15 9.33
C PRO A 361 -4.21 18.23 7.81
N SER A 362 -5.34 18.74 7.34
CA SER A 362 -5.53 19.11 5.94
C SER A 362 -6.31 20.41 5.86
N PRO A 363 -6.10 21.26 4.84
CA PRO A 363 -6.76 22.56 4.75
C PRO A 363 -8.29 22.48 4.85
N LEU A 364 -8.90 21.41 4.32
CA LEU A 364 -10.35 21.22 4.31
C LEU A 364 -10.93 20.72 5.63
N ARG A 365 -10.11 20.14 6.52
CA ARG A 365 -10.56 19.45 7.74
C ARG A 365 -10.06 20.08 9.04
N LEU A 366 -9.10 21.01 8.94
CA LEU A 366 -8.35 21.51 10.10
C LEU A 366 -9.23 22.10 11.19
N GLU A 367 -10.11 23.05 10.87
CA GLU A 367 -10.90 23.74 11.91
C GLU A 367 -11.81 22.77 12.68
N GLU A 368 -12.41 21.81 11.98
CA GLU A 368 -13.26 20.80 12.61
C GLU A 368 -12.44 19.80 13.43
N GLU A 369 -11.27 19.39 12.95
CA GLU A 369 -10.30 18.59 13.73
C GLU A 369 -9.86 19.31 15.02
N LEU A 370 -9.58 20.61 14.96
CA LEU A 370 -9.21 21.42 16.13
C LEU A 370 -10.37 21.58 17.12
N ARG A 371 -11.61 21.76 16.62
CA ARG A 371 -12.82 21.80 17.45
C ARG A 371 -13.01 20.51 18.23
N LEU A 372 -12.84 19.36 17.57
CA LEU A 372 -12.93 18.04 18.18
C LEU A 372 -11.79 17.78 19.16
N LEU A 373 -10.56 18.16 18.81
CA LEU A 373 -9.41 18.05 19.71
C LEU A 373 -9.64 18.84 21.01
N LYS A 374 -10.13 20.08 20.90
CA LYS A 374 -10.51 20.91 22.06
C LYS A 374 -11.59 20.23 22.90
N GLY A 375 -12.58 19.61 22.26
CA GLY A 375 -13.65 18.87 22.94
C GLY A 375 -13.15 17.68 23.76
N LEU A 376 -12.08 17.00 23.34
CA LEU A 376 -11.48 15.89 24.09
C LEU A 376 -10.73 16.32 25.35
N GLY A 377 -10.33 17.59 25.46
CA GLY A 377 -9.50 18.07 26.58
C GLY A 377 -8.10 17.46 26.61
N ILE A 378 -7.61 16.96 25.47
CA ILE A 378 -6.27 16.36 25.36
C ILE A 378 -5.25 17.43 24.97
N ASN A 379 -4.24 17.59 25.82
CA ASN A 379 -3.19 18.60 25.61
C ASN A 379 -2.05 18.11 24.68
N PRO A 380 -1.44 16.92 24.86
CA PRO A 380 -0.42 16.42 23.94
C PRO A 380 -0.98 16.08 22.55
N VAL A 381 -0.39 16.64 21.51
CA VAL A 381 -0.76 16.42 20.11
C VAL A 381 0.42 15.86 19.33
N PHE A 382 0.16 14.86 18.50
CA PHE A 382 1.16 14.28 17.61
C PHE A 382 0.86 14.59 16.15
N LEU A 383 1.87 15.01 15.39
CA LEU A 383 1.79 15.32 13.96
C LEU A 383 2.78 14.49 13.16
N ARG A 384 2.41 14.12 11.93
CA ARG A 384 3.30 13.39 11.01
C ARG A 384 3.66 14.26 9.82
N PHE A 385 4.94 14.31 9.54
CA PHE A 385 5.49 14.90 8.33
C PHE A 385 5.99 13.78 7.43
N TYR A 386 5.53 13.75 6.19
CA TYR A 386 5.92 12.70 5.25
C TYR A 386 6.87 13.25 4.19
N HIS A 387 8.00 12.57 3.98
CA HIS A 387 8.98 12.98 2.95
C HIS A 387 8.41 12.96 1.53
N HIS A 388 7.39 12.15 1.24
CA HIS A 388 6.76 12.12 -0.08
C HIS A 388 5.83 13.31 -0.35
N GLN A 389 5.45 14.07 0.68
CA GLN A 389 4.63 15.27 0.54
C GLN A 389 5.45 16.41 -0.07
N THR A 390 4.74 17.41 -0.58
CA THR A 390 5.32 18.62 -1.18
C THR A 390 5.82 19.60 -0.09
N PRO A 391 6.77 20.48 -0.42
CA PRO A 391 7.20 21.55 0.49
C PRO A 391 6.04 22.45 0.99
N GLU A 392 5.02 22.68 0.16
CA GLU A 392 3.82 23.44 0.54
C GLU A 392 3.02 22.73 1.63
N GLN A 393 2.87 21.40 1.51
CA GLN A 393 2.23 20.58 2.55
C GLN A 393 3.06 20.55 3.84
N TRP A 394 4.39 20.49 3.76
CA TRP A 394 5.25 20.59 4.93
C TRP A 394 5.08 21.94 5.63
N LYS A 395 5.07 23.04 4.87
CA LYS A 395 4.85 24.39 5.40
C LYS A 395 3.50 24.49 6.11
N PHE A 396 2.43 24.00 5.49
CA PHE A 396 1.11 23.95 6.10
C PHE A 396 1.14 23.22 7.46
N SER A 397 1.75 22.03 7.52
CA SER A 397 1.85 21.28 8.78
C SER A 397 2.75 21.95 9.83
N ILE A 398 3.79 22.69 9.41
CA ILE A 398 4.60 23.54 10.31
C ILE A 398 3.75 24.66 10.91
N ASP A 399 2.94 25.35 10.10
CA ASP A 399 2.08 26.43 10.55
C ASP A 399 1.01 25.91 11.53
N VAL A 400 0.48 24.71 11.28
CA VAL A 400 -0.43 24.01 12.21
C VAL A 400 0.25 23.68 13.53
N ALA A 401 1.48 23.15 13.51
CA ALA A 401 2.24 22.84 14.73
C ALA A 401 2.45 24.10 15.59
N LYS A 402 2.79 25.23 14.96
CA LYS A 402 2.97 26.52 15.65
C LYS A 402 1.67 27.05 16.22
N ARG A 403 0.55 26.95 15.48
CA ARG A 403 -0.77 27.33 15.97
C ARG A 403 -1.17 26.52 17.19
N LEU A 404 -1.04 25.19 17.14
CA LEU A 404 -1.31 24.32 18.29
C LEU A 404 -0.47 24.71 19.50
N ARG A 405 0.82 25.02 19.28
CA ARG A 405 1.70 25.47 20.35
C ARG A 405 1.25 26.80 20.96
N ALA A 406 0.85 27.76 20.13
CA ALA A 406 0.30 29.05 20.57
C ALA A 406 -1.03 28.88 21.33
N ASP A 407 -1.84 27.90 20.96
CA ASP A 407 -3.08 27.52 21.65
C ASP A 407 -2.84 26.75 22.96
N GLY A 408 -1.58 26.54 23.35
CA GLY A 408 -1.18 25.92 24.62
C GLY A 408 -0.90 24.42 24.55
N HIS A 409 -1.05 23.79 23.37
CA HIS A 409 -0.78 22.37 23.22
C HIS A 409 0.70 22.01 23.40
N SER A 410 0.95 20.79 23.88
CA SER A 410 2.27 20.17 23.76
C SER A 410 2.37 19.42 22.45
N VAL A 411 3.21 19.87 21.52
CA VAL A 411 3.27 19.33 20.16
C VAL A 411 4.45 18.39 20.03
N SER A 412 4.22 17.20 19.49
CA SER A 412 5.26 16.24 19.14
C SER A 412 5.13 15.89 17.66
N ILE A 413 6.24 15.57 17.00
CA ILE A 413 6.26 15.31 15.56
C ILE A 413 6.94 13.99 15.22
N ALA A 414 6.54 13.38 14.10
CA ALA A 414 7.26 12.29 13.46
C ALA A 414 7.72 12.68 12.06
N LEU A 415 8.98 12.34 11.75
CA LEU A 415 9.57 12.46 10.43
C LEU A 415 9.48 11.11 9.72
N VAL A 416 8.56 10.99 8.76
CA VAL A 416 8.22 9.72 8.11
C VAL A 416 8.91 9.59 6.75
N GLN A 417 9.67 8.52 6.58
CA GLN A 417 10.39 8.20 5.35
C GLN A 417 9.51 7.50 4.30
N ASP A 418 9.83 7.73 3.03
CA ASP A 418 9.42 6.90 1.90
C ASP A 418 10.65 6.20 1.30
N ARG A 419 10.49 5.47 0.18
CA ARG A 419 11.65 4.84 -0.46
C ARG A 419 12.62 5.85 -1.08
N LYS A 420 12.15 7.00 -1.57
CA LYS A 420 13.04 8.04 -2.13
C LYS A 420 13.95 8.64 -1.07
N ALA A 421 13.49 8.79 0.18
CA ALA A 421 14.33 9.25 1.30
C ALA A 421 15.60 8.39 1.47
N VAL A 422 15.49 7.08 1.28
CA VAL A 422 16.62 6.14 1.39
C VAL A 422 17.53 6.17 0.16
N LEU A 423 16.93 6.29 -1.04
CA LEU A 423 17.66 6.29 -2.30
C LEU A 423 18.37 7.62 -2.60
N GLU A 424 17.86 8.72 -2.04
CA GLU A 424 18.36 10.08 -2.25
C GLU A 424 18.60 10.78 -0.90
N PRO A 425 19.69 10.46 -0.16
CA PRO A 425 19.93 10.95 1.21
C PRO A 425 19.93 12.48 1.34
N ALA A 426 20.38 13.20 0.31
CA ALA A 426 20.36 14.67 0.30
C ALA A 426 18.93 15.24 0.34
N ARG A 427 17.93 14.54 -0.22
CA ARG A 427 16.52 14.94 -0.10
C ARG A 427 16.00 14.75 1.32
N TRP A 428 16.33 13.61 1.92
CA TRP A 428 15.98 13.32 3.31
C TRP A 428 16.60 14.34 4.27
N ALA A 429 17.90 14.65 4.12
CA ALA A 429 18.58 15.63 4.96
C ALA A 429 17.94 17.03 4.87
N ARG A 430 17.56 17.46 3.65
CA ARG A 430 16.84 18.72 3.44
C ARG A 430 15.46 18.73 4.12
N PHE A 431 14.71 17.65 3.98
CA PHE A 431 13.39 17.49 4.62
C PHE A 431 13.49 17.58 6.15
N VAL A 432 14.38 16.78 6.74
CA VAL A 432 14.64 16.78 8.19
C VAL A 432 15.10 18.17 8.64
N GLY A 433 16.10 18.74 7.96
CA GLY A 433 16.66 20.04 8.29
C GLY A 433 15.63 21.17 8.23
N GLN A 434 14.79 21.20 7.19
CA GLN A 434 13.76 22.24 7.03
C GLN A 434 12.73 22.19 8.16
N ILE A 435 12.24 21.00 8.53
CA ILE A 435 11.21 20.86 9.57
C ILE A 435 11.80 21.15 10.95
N LEU A 436 12.95 20.55 11.27
CA LEU A 436 13.56 20.73 12.60
C LEU A 436 14.03 22.16 12.82
N GLU A 437 14.57 22.84 11.81
CA GLU A 437 14.97 24.24 11.95
C GLU A 437 13.74 25.15 12.17
N ALA A 438 12.62 24.86 11.51
CA ALA A 438 11.40 25.65 11.62
C ALA A 438 10.64 25.44 12.94
N LEU A 439 10.80 24.27 13.58
CA LEU A 439 10.04 23.84 14.76
C LEU A 439 10.90 23.61 16.01
N LYS A 440 12.19 23.93 15.99
CA LYS A 440 13.13 23.66 17.10
C LYS A 440 12.64 24.11 18.48
N ASN A 441 11.91 25.21 18.55
CA ASN A 441 11.38 25.78 19.80
C ASN A 441 9.90 25.43 20.08
N ASP A 442 9.25 24.73 19.15
CA ASP A 442 7.79 24.52 19.14
C ASP A 442 7.40 23.07 19.44
N VAL A 443 8.36 22.14 19.50
CA VAL A 443 8.11 20.70 19.68
C VAL A 443 8.71 20.16 20.98
N GLU A 444 7.97 19.28 21.63
CA GLU A 444 8.39 18.52 22.82
C GLU A 444 9.20 17.28 22.43
N TRP A 445 8.73 16.51 21.43
CA TRP A 445 9.37 15.28 20.97
C TRP A 445 9.50 15.24 19.44
N VAL A 446 10.61 14.71 18.97
CA VAL A 446 10.86 14.38 17.57
C VAL A 446 11.06 12.87 17.42
N GLU A 447 10.13 12.20 16.77
CA GLU A 447 10.29 10.81 16.31
C GLU A 447 10.93 10.77 14.92
N VAL A 448 12.00 10.00 14.76
CA VAL A 448 12.70 9.89 13.47
C VAL A 448 12.53 8.50 12.88
N GLY A 449 11.87 8.45 11.74
CA GLY A 449 11.50 7.20 11.09
C GLY A 449 10.16 6.66 11.60
N HIS A 450 9.60 5.73 10.83
CA HIS A 450 8.27 5.20 11.11
C HIS A 450 8.13 3.76 10.61
N ALA A 451 7.60 2.87 11.45
CA ALA A 451 7.36 1.46 11.16
C ALA A 451 8.57 0.80 10.48
N ILE A 452 9.76 1.02 11.04
CA ILE A 452 11.05 0.79 10.37
C ILE A 452 11.31 -0.69 10.02
N ASN A 453 10.64 -1.62 10.71
CA ASN A 453 10.66 -3.06 10.48
C ASN A 453 9.60 -3.53 9.46
N ARG A 454 8.95 -2.61 8.74
CA ARG A 454 7.99 -2.92 7.66
C ARG A 454 8.46 -2.31 6.35
N VAL A 455 8.91 -3.15 5.42
CA VAL A 455 9.48 -2.68 4.14
C VAL A 455 8.56 -1.85 3.26
N LYS A 456 7.24 -1.93 3.48
CA LYS A 456 6.28 -1.07 2.76
C LYS A 456 6.56 0.41 3.04
N TRP A 457 7.16 0.74 4.19
CA TRP A 457 7.61 2.09 4.56
C TRP A 457 9.01 2.45 4.03
N GLY A 458 9.50 1.75 3.00
CA GLY A 458 10.71 2.13 2.26
C GLY A 458 12.04 1.57 2.79
N LEU A 459 12.06 1.04 4.01
CA LEU A 459 13.25 0.50 4.67
C LEU A 459 13.39 -1.02 4.53
N TRP A 460 14.52 -1.48 4.03
CA TRP A 460 14.83 -2.90 3.80
C TRP A 460 15.96 -3.43 4.68
N SER A 461 16.78 -2.58 5.29
CA SER A 461 17.84 -2.99 6.23
C SER A 461 18.02 -2.05 7.41
N LEU A 462 18.66 -2.55 8.46
CA LEU A 462 19.07 -1.74 9.61
C LEU A 462 20.05 -0.64 9.20
N ASP A 463 20.96 -0.93 8.26
CA ASP A 463 21.92 0.06 7.74
C ASP A 463 21.26 1.19 6.92
N GLU A 464 20.10 0.93 6.31
CA GLU A 464 19.31 2.00 5.69
C GLU A 464 18.71 2.93 6.74
N TYR A 465 18.21 2.40 7.86
CA TYR A 465 17.67 3.22 8.93
C TYR A 465 18.76 4.02 9.66
N LEU A 466 19.91 3.42 9.97
CA LEU A 466 21.02 4.13 10.62
C LEU A 466 21.48 5.34 9.80
N ARG A 467 21.47 5.26 8.47
CA ARG A 467 21.76 6.40 7.58
C ARG A 467 20.67 7.47 7.61
N LEU A 468 19.39 7.09 7.76
CA LEU A 468 18.31 8.07 7.94
C LEU A 468 18.42 8.83 9.27
N LEU A 469 19.10 8.28 10.27
CA LEU A 469 19.32 8.98 11.54
C LEU A 469 20.39 10.07 11.46
N GLU A 470 21.30 10.03 10.48
CA GLU A 470 22.43 10.96 10.41
C GLU A 470 21.99 12.45 10.47
N PRO A 471 21.01 12.92 9.67
CA PRO A 471 20.60 14.33 9.73
C PRO A 471 19.92 14.71 11.06
N ALA A 472 19.27 13.75 11.72
CA ALA A 472 18.69 13.98 13.04
C ALA A 472 19.75 14.05 14.14
N ALA A 473 20.80 13.22 14.06
CA ALA A 473 21.93 13.30 14.96
C ALA A 473 22.70 14.63 14.81
N GLU A 474 22.89 15.10 13.58
CA GLU A 474 23.45 16.43 13.31
C GLU A 474 22.56 17.56 13.88
N ALA A 475 21.23 17.42 13.76
CA ALA A 475 20.30 18.38 14.35
C ALA A 475 20.33 18.36 15.88
N ALA A 476 20.44 17.18 16.50
CA ALA A 476 20.56 17.03 17.95
C ALA A 476 21.83 17.71 18.49
N ALA A 477 22.95 17.62 17.75
CA ALA A 477 24.18 18.31 18.10
C ALA A 477 24.07 19.83 18.00
N ARG A 478 23.31 20.35 17.01
CA ARG A 478 23.08 21.80 16.83
C ARG A 478 22.05 22.38 17.80
N HIS A 479 21.05 21.59 18.18
CA HIS A 479 19.92 22.01 19.01
C HIS A 479 19.75 21.06 20.21
N PRO A 480 20.59 21.17 21.27
CA PRO A 480 20.62 20.20 22.37
C PRO A 480 19.35 20.12 23.23
N HIS A 481 18.41 21.05 23.05
CA HIS A 481 17.11 21.08 23.74
C HIS A 481 16.06 20.19 23.06
N LEU A 482 16.30 19.75 21.83
CA LEU A 482 15.39 18.83 21.13
C LEU A 482 15.47 17.44 21.76
N HIS A 483 14.31 16.89 22.11
CA HIS A 483 14.21 15.52 22.60
C HIS A 483 13.83 14.56 21.48
N PHE A 484 14.63 13.52 21.31
CA PHE A 484 14.43 12.54 20.24
C PHE A 484 13.87 11.25 20.79
N MET A 485 12.84 10.70 20.14
CA MET A 485 12.33 9.37 20.41
C MET A 485 12.47 8.47 19.18
N GLY A 486 12.58 7.17 19.42
CA GLY A 486 12.78 6.22 18.33
C GLY A 486 12.91 4.79 18.83
N PRO A 487 12.96 3.80 17.92
CA PRO A 487 13.05 3.97 16.48
C PRO A 487 11.72 3.72 15.75
N ALA A 488 10.58 3.85 16.45
CA ALA A 488 9.26 3.67 15.86
C ALA A 488 9.08 2.31 15.17
N ALA A 489 9.51 1.22 15.83
CA ALA A 489 9.20 -0.13 15.37
C ALA A 489 7.69 -0.40 15.51
N ILE A 490 7.13 -1.30 14.70
CA ILE A 490 5.71 -1.66 14.73
C ILE A 490 5.49 -3.14 15.02
N ASP A 491 4.40 -3.42 15.73
CA ASP A 491 3.97 -4.77 16.17
C ASP A 491 4.97 -5.45 17.12
N PHE A 492 4.64 -6.66 17.57
CA PHE A 492 5.50 -7.43 18.46
C PHE A 492 6.68 -8.11 17.76
N GLU A 493 7.64 -7.32 17.27
CA GLU A 493 8.86 -7.75 16.57
C GLU A 493 10.15 -7.25 17.24
N TYR A 494 10.24 -7.37 18.55
CA TYR A 494 11.34 -6.79 19.34
C TYR A 494 12.75 -7.32 19.03
N HIS A 495 12.87 -8.47 18.38
CA HIS A 495 14.14 -8.95 17.86
C HIS A 495 14.78 -7.96 16.87
N TYR A 496 13.97 -7.25 16.08
CA TYR A 496 14.43 -6.19 15.19
C TYR A 496 14.88 -4.95 15.98
N LEU A 497 14.10 -4.56 16.99
CA LEU A 497 14.40 -3.43 17.87
C LEU A 497 15.73 -3.62 18.61
N VAL A 498 15.93 -4.79 19.22
CA VAL A 498 17.17 -5.13 19.94
C VAL A 498 18.37 -5.14 18.99
N GLY A 499 18.22 -5.72 17.79
CA GLY A 499 19.26 -5.72 16.76
C GLY A 499 19.67 -4.32 16.30
N LEU A 500 18.71 -3.38 16.24
CA LEU A 500 18.97 -1.99 15.88
C LEU A 500 19.66 -1.22 17.02
N LEU A 501 19.11 -1.26 18.24
CA LEU A 501 19.62 -0.50 19.37
C LEU A 501 21.06 -0.89 19.74
N ASN A 502 21.44 -2.15 19.46
CA ASN A 502 22.80 -2.66 19.60
C ASN A 502 23.81 -2.01 18.63
N ARG A 503 23.35 -1.25 17.64
CA ARG A 503 24.18 -0.69 16.55
C ARG A 503 24.02 0.82 16.36
N MET A 504 23.41 1.50 17.32
CA MET A 504 23.23 2.94 17.27
C MET A 504 24.58 3.66 17.20
N PRO A 505 24.69 4.78 16.46
CA PRO A 505 25.94 5.53 16.35
C PRO A 505 26.36 6.10 17.71
N SER A 506 27.67 6.15 17.95
CA SER A 506 28.24 6.78 19.14
C SER A 506 27.88 8.26 19.19
N GLY A 507 27.41 8.74 20.34
CA GLY A 507 27.10 10.16 20.55
C GLY A 507 25.66 10.57 20.21
N PHE A 508 24.84 9.65 19.69
CA PHE A 508 23.39 9.86 19.56
C PHE A 508 22.64 8.88 20.46
N ARG A 509 21.66 9.40 21.19
CA ARG A 509 20.77 8.61 22.04
C ARG A 509 19.34 9.06 21.85
N PHE A 510 18.40 8.14 21.99
CA PHE A 510 17.00 8.48 22.13
C PHE A 510 16.69 8.82 23.59
N ASP A 511 15.96 9.90 23.82
CA ASP A 511 15.43 10.28 25.13
C ASP A 511 14.19 9.46 25.54
N ALA A 512 13.62 8.69 24.60
CA ALA A 512 12.65 7.65 24.87
C ALA A 512 12.61 6.60 23.76
N LEU A 513 12.32 5.35 24.13
CA LEU A 513 11.96 4.31 23.18
C LEU A 513 10.55 4.60 22.66
N SER A 514 10.41 4.85 21.37
CA SER A 514 9.10 4.95 20.73
C SER A 514 8.70 3.65 20.05
N HIS A 515 7.41 3.30 20.13
CA HIS A 515 6.88 2.07 19.54
C HIS A 515 5.43 2.23 19.05
N LEU A 516 5.15 1.71 17.85
CA LEU A 516 3.80 1.51 17.34
C LEU A 516 3.29 0.15 17.81
N LEU A 517 2.66 0.12 18.98
CA LEU A 517 2.42 -1.13 19.71
C LEU A 517 0.95 -1.54 19.65
N TYR A 518 0.62 -2.34 18.65
CA TYR A 518 -0.69 -2.96 18.47
C TYR A 518 -0.81 -4.27 19.25
N VAL A 519 -2.05 -4.68 19.50
CA VAL A 519 -2.38 -5.97 20.16
C VAL A 519 -2.35 -7.17 19.21
N ASP A 520 -1.84 -7.00 17.97
CA ASP A 520 -1.53 -8.06 16.99
C ASP A 520 -2.66 -9.07 16.69
N ARG A 521 -3.82 -8.57 16.26
CA ARG A 521 -4.97 -9.39 15.83
C ARG A 521 -5.54 -10.29 16.94
N ARG A 522 -5.53 -9.80 18.18
CA ARG A 522 -6.02 -10.53 19.36
C ARG A 522 -7.33 -10.00 19.94
N GLY A 523 -7.97 -9.00 19.33
CA GLY A 523 -9.14 -8.35 19.92
C GLY A 523 -8.73 -7.50 21.12
N ALA A 524 -9.26 -7.81 22.31
CA ALA A 524 -9.00 -7.07 23.54
C ALA A 524 -7.50 -6.98 23.93
N PRO A 525 -7.06 -5.91 24.63
CA PRO A 525 -5.65 -5.71 24.97
C PRO A 525 -5.03 -6.76 25.92
N GLU A 526 -5.85 -7.43 26.71
CA GLU A 526 -5.44 -8.49 27.65
C GLU A 526 -5.25 -9.84 26.95
N ASN A 527 -5.79 -9.99 25.73
CA ASN A 527 -5.66 -11.23 24.98
C ASN A 527 -4.20 -11.46 24.56
N ARG A 528 -3.76 -12.71 24.68
CA ARG A 528 -2.34 -13.05 24.58
C ARG A 528 -1.93 -13.51 23.18
N GLN A 529 -0.76 -13.06 22.74
CA GLN A 529 0.02 -13.66 21.67
C GLN A 529 1.11 -14.54 22.27
N GLY A 530 0.86 -15.86 22.29
CA GLY A 530 1.67 -16.76 23.09
C GLY A 530 1.46 -16.47 24.59
N ARG A 531 2.50 -16.00 25.28
CA ARG A 531 2.44 -15.62 26.70
C ARG A 531 2.29 -14.11 26.95
N PHE A 532 2.20 -13.29 25.90
CA PHE A 532 2.27 -11.83 26.00
C PHE A 532 0.94 -11.17 25.63
N GLY A 533 0.26 -10.54 26.60
CA GLY A 533 -0.77 -9.53 26.36
C GLY A 533 -0.14 -8.13 26.27
N ALA A 534 -0.96 -7.08 26.27
CA ALA A 534 -0.47 -5.70 26.19
C ALA A 534 0.52 -5.37 27.33
N GLU A 535 0.17 -5.71 28.57
CA GLU A 535 1.01 -5.47 29.75
C GLU A 535 2.41 -6.09 29.61
N GLU A 536 2.49 -7.39 29.27
CA GLU A 536 3.77 -8.05 29.11
C GLU A 536 4.56 -7.50 27.89
N LYS A 537 3.88 -7.02 26.84
CA LYS A 537 4.53 -6.34 25.72
C LYS A 537 5.14 -5.00 26.16
N PHE A 538 4.46 -4.20 26.99
CA PHE A 538 5.00 -2.96 27.55
C PHE A 538 6.20 -3.23 28.45
N ALA A 539 6.11 -4.24 29.32
CA ALA A 539 7.20 -4.63 30.21
C ALA A 539 8.47 -4.97 29.43
N LEU A 540 8.31 -5.71 28.33
CA LEU A 540 9.45 -6.11 27.51
C LEU A 540 10.02 -4.96 26.69
N ALA A 541 9.19 -4.04 26.17
CA ALA A 541 9.69 -2.82 25.52
C ALA A 541 10.46 -1.93 26.51
N ARG A 542 9.92 -1.71 27.73
CA ARG A 542 10.59 -0.95 28.78
C ARG A 542 11.91 -1.58 29.20
N ALA A 543 11.96 -2.91 29.32
CA ALA A 543 13.17 -3.66 29.61
C ALA A 543 14.24 -3.53 28.51
N ILE A 544 13.83 -3.41 27.24
CA ILE A 544 14.74 -3.15 26.11
C ILE A 544 15.31 -1.74 26.20
N ALA A 545 14.48 -0.73 26.49
CA ALA A 545 14.94 0.64 26.69
C ALA A 545 15.97 0.74 27.83
N GLU A 546 15.74 0.04 28.94
CA GLU A 546 16.69 -0.02 30.08
C GLU A 546 17.99 -0.73 29.79
N TRP A 547 17.98 -1.69 28.86
CA TRP A 547 19.18 -2.40 28.47
C TRP A 547 20.05 -1.57 27.52
N ALA A 548 19.44 -0.79 26.63
CA ALA A 548 20.13 -0.12 25.54
C ALA A 548 20.80 1.19 26.02
N PRO A 549 22.14 1.32 25.99
CA PRO A 549 22.82 2.57 26.38
C PRO A 549 22.50 3.75 25.46
N SER A 550 22.02 3.47 24.25
CA SER A 550 21.61 4.44 23.24
C SER A 550 20.16 4.92 23.41
N CYS A 551 19.51 4.55 24.51
CA CYS A 551 18.13 4.92 24.80
C CYS A 551 17.97 5.19 26.30
N GLU A 552 17.36 6.32 26.66
CA GLU A 552 16.89 6.52 28.02
C GLU A 552 15.84 5.46 28.37
N PRO A 553 15.75 5.02 29.63
CA PRO A 553 14.84 3.97 30.05
C PRO A 553 13.43 4.55 30.16
N ARG A 554 12.84 4.99 29.05
CA ARG A 554 11.49 5.54 28.89
C ARG A 554 10.82 4.88 27.70
N LEU A 555 9.50 4.68 27.78
CA LEU A 555 8.72 4.08 26.71
C LEU A 555 7.55 4.99 26.36
N ILE A 556 7.44 5.38 25.10
CA ILE A 556 6.30 6.12 24.54
C ILE A 556 5.65 5.24 23.47
N VAL A 557 4.35 5.01 23.59
CA VAL A 557 3.57 4.37 22.52
C VAL A 557 3.12 5.48 21.57
N THR A 558 3.71 5.56 20.38
CA THR A 558 3.44 6.63 19.40
C THR A 558 2.34 6.30 18.40
N GLU A 559 1.89 5.05 18.37
CA GLU A 559 0.73 4.62 17.58
C GLU A 559 0.10 3.36 18.17
N THR A 560 -1.22 3.36 18.28
CA THR A 560 -2.03 2.15 18.51
C THR A 560 -3.50 2.48 18.23
N ASN A 561 -4.26 1.49 17.74
CA ASN A 561 -5.73 1.48 17.59
C ASN A 561 -6.25 0.10 17.17
N TRP A 562 -7.51 0.04 16.74
CA TRP A 562 -8.06 -1.09 16.01
C TRP A 562 -8.64 -0.65 14.65
N PRO A 563 -8.49 -1.48 13.60
CA PRO A 563 -9.31 -1.35 12.41
C PRO A 563 -10.77 -1.67 12.74
N LEU A 564 -11.69 -0.99 12.05
CA LEU A 564 -13.13 -1.18 12.22
C LEU A 564 -13.73 -2.17 11.21
N LEU A 565 -14.71 -2.94 11.67
CA LEU A 565 -15.50 -3.82 10.81
C LEU A 565 -16.25 -3.02 9.75
N GLY A 566 -16.35 -3.56 8.54
CA GLY A 566 -17.09 -2.93 7.44
C GLY A 566 -16.40 -1.73 6.78
N ALA A 567 -15.18 -1.35 7.19
CA ALA A 567 -14.47 -0.19 6.63
C ALA A 567 -13.84 -0.41 5.25
N GLY A 568 -13.90 -1.63 4.70
CA GLY A 568 -13.43 -1.95 3.33
C GLY A 568 -12.00 -1.47 3.05
N VAL A 569 -11.81 -0.73 1.96
CA VAL A 569 -10.52 -0.17 1.53
C VAL A 569 -9.97 0.96 2.40
N TYR A 570 -10.78 1.53 3.29
CA TYR A 570 -10.34 2.54 4.26
C TYR A 570 -9.70 1.93 5.51
N SER A 571 -9.86 0.61 5.69
CA SER A 571 -9.18 -0.14 6.75
C SER A 571 -7.75 -0.51 6.33
N PRO A 572 -6.75 -0.37 7.22
CA PRO A 572 -5.37 -0.77 6.96
C PRO A 572 -5.21 -2.24 6.57
N VAL A 573 -6.17 -3.09 6.93
CA VAL A 573 -6.17 -4.53 6.59
C VAL A 573 -6.99 -4.88 5.35
N GLY A 574 -7.88 -3.99 4.91
CA GLY A 574 -8.65 -4.14 3.66
C GLY A 574 -8.01 -3.44 2.46
N ALA A 575 -7.11 -2.50 2.70
CA ALA A 575 -6.33 -1.83 1.66
C ALA A 575 -5.31 -2.77 0.96
N PRO A 576 -4.97 -2.51 -0.31
CA PRO A 576 -5.51 -1.47 -1.18
C PRO A 576 -6.81 -1.86 -1.89
N TYR A 577 -7.21 -3.12 -1.73
CA TYR A 577 -8.28 -3.76 -2.49
C TYR A 577 -8.97 -4.83 -1.65
N GLU A 578 -10.29 -4.71 -1.58
CA GLU A 578 -11.14 -5.66 -0.88
C GLU A 578 -11.40 -6.88 -1.76
N VAL A 579 -10.83 -8.01 -1.36
CA VAL A 579 -11.13 -9.30 -2.00
C VAL A 579 -12.45 -9.82 -1.44
N PRO A 580 -13.42 -10.18 -2.28
CA PRO A 580 -14.67 -10.74 -1.80
C PRO A 580 -14.51 -12.14 -1.21
N GLY A 581 -15.37 -12.45 -0.26
CA GLY A 581 -15.36 -13.73 0.47
C GLY A 581 -14.90 -13.57 1.92
N PRO A 582 -14.91 -14.68 2.69
CA PRO A 582 -14.58 -14.63 4.10
C PRO A 582 -13.11 -14.28 4.32
N ARG A 583 -12.87 -13.28 5.18
CA ARG A 583 -11.52 -12.97 5.67
C ARG A 583 -11.21 -13.86 6.87
N PHE A 584 -10.09 -14.57 6.81
CA PHE A 584 -9.60 -15.34 7.96
C PHE A 584 -8.65 -14.47 8.79
N ASN A 585 -8.81 -14.49 10.12
CA ASN A 585 -8.02 -13.69 11.06
C ASN A 585 -8.12 -12.16 10.79
N ASP A 586 -9.33 -11.68 10.51
CA ASP A 586 -9.61 -10.25 10.44
C ASP A 586 -9.48 -9.64 11.84
N PRO A 587 -8.56 -8.68 12.06
CA PRO A 587 -8.42 -8.01 13.36
C PRO A 587 -9.45 -6.91 13.59
N SER A 588 -10.35 -6.68 12.63
CA SER A 588 -11.33 -5.60 12.71
C SER A 588 -12.35 -5.85 13.82
N VAL A 589 -12.71 -4.81 14.54
CA VAL A 589 -13.64 -4.86 15.69
C VAL A 589 -14.86 -3.98 15.47
N THR A 590 -15.91 -4.18 16.26
CA THR A 590 -17.07 -3.28 16.27
C THR A 590 -16.68 -1.92 16.84
N GLU A 591 -17.48 -0.87 16.59
CA GLU A 591 -17.21 0.46 17.17
C GLU A 591 -17.32 0.45 18.70
N ASP A 592 -18.20 -0.38 19.27
CA ASP A 592 -18.32 -0.59 20.72
C ASP A 592 -17.11 -1.29 21.31
N ASP A 593 -16.67 -2.40 20.69
CA ASP A 593 -15.44 -3.10 21.11
C ASP A 593 -14.23 -2.17 21.03
N TYR A 594 -14.13 -1.36 19.97
CA TYR A 594 -13.06 -0.38 19.82
C TYR A 594 -13.04 0.61 21.00
N ALA A 595 -14.20 1.14 21.37
CA ALA A 595 -14.35 2.08 22.48
C ALA A 595 -13.93 1.44 23.82
N ASP A 596 -14.43 0.25 24.12
CA ASP A 596 -14.11 -0.48 25.34
C ASP A 596 -12.60 -0.84 25.40
N TYR A 597 -12.03 -1.34 24.30
CA TYR A 597 -10.62 -1.71 24.22
C TYR A 597 -9.67 -0.52 24.33
N MET A 598 -10.06 0.65 23.81
CA MET A 598 -9.26 1.87 23.92
C MET A 598 -9.05 2.27 25.39
N ILE A 599 -10.12 2.37 26.16
CA ILE A 599 -10.03 2.77 27.57
C ILE A 599 -9.21 1.76 28.37
N ARG A 600 -9.44 0.46 28.14
CA ARG A 600 -8.69 -0.62 28.78
C ARG A 600 -7.21 -0.58 28.43
N TYR A 601 -6.86 -0.34 27.16
CA TYR A 601 -5.47 -0.22 26.73
C TYR A 601 -4.78 0.95 27.41
N LEU A 602 -5.40 2.14 27.40
CA LEU A 602 -4.85 3.33 28.06
C LEU A 602 -4.63 3.09 29.55
N ALA A 603 -5.61 2.50 30.23
CA ALA A 603 -5.52 2.17 31.64
C ALA A 603 -4.39 1.17 31.94
N ILE A 604 -4.29 0.07 31.19
CA ILE A 604 -3.22 -0.94 31.35
C ILE A 604 -1.85 -0.32 31.07
N ALA A 605 -1.71 0.42 29.96
CA ALA A 605 -0.45 1.02 29.55
C ALA A 605 0.09 1.98 30.62
N LEU A 606 -0.74 2.93 31.05
CA LEU A 606 -0.32 3.99 31.96
C LEU A 606 -0.21 3.51 33.41
N CYS A 607 -1.19 2.75 33.90
CA CYS A 607 -1.22 2.32 35.30
C CYS A 607 -0.26 1.16 35.61
N SER A 608 0.21 0.43 34.59
CA SER A 608 1.30 -0.56 34.80
C SER A 608 2.61 0.08 35.26
N GLY A 609 2.80 1.39 35.03
CA GLY A 609 4.04 2.11 35.31
C GLY A 609 5.14 1.86 34.26
N MET A 610 4.81 1.25 33.13
CA MET A 610 5.78 0.88 32.07
C MET A 610 5.86 1.92 30.95
N VAL A 611 4.73 2.57 30.64
CA VAL A 611 4.57 3.51 29.51
C VAL A 611 4.46 4.94 30.04
N GLU A 612 5.27 5.84 29.49
CA GLU A 612 5.26 7.26 29.84
C GLU A 612 4.07 8.00 29.24
N ARG A 613 3.80 7.74 27.96
CA ARG A 613 2.72 8.38 27.19
C ARG A 613 2.21 7.47 26.09
N VAL A 614 0.92 7.57 25.80
CA VAL A 614 0.27 6.91 24.65
C VAL A 614 -0.31 7.98 23.73
N TYR A 615 0.12 8.00 22.46
CA TYR A 615 -0.53 8.76 21.40
C TYR A 615 -1.53 7.87 20.67
N TRP A 616 -2.80 8.25 20.72
CA TRP A 616 -3.85 7.52 20.03
C TRP A 616 -3.83 7.81 18.53
N TRP A 617 -3.91 6.77 17.70
CA TRP A 617 -3.96 6.92 16.25
C TRP A 617 -5.38 6.61 15.75
N ARG A 618 -6.12 7.50 15.13
CA ARG A 618 -5.97 8.95 15.11
C ARG A 618 -7.36 9.57 15.27
N LEU A 619 -7.46 10.88 15.42
CA LEU A 619 -8.74 11.55 15.68
C LEU A 619 -9.79 11.26 14.59
N VAL A 620 -9.45 11.54 13.33
CA VAL A 620 -10.38 11.46 12.19
C VAL A 620 -9.90 10.45 11.16
N ALA A 621 -10.63 9.35 10.98
CA ALA A 621 -10.40 8.39 9.91
C ALA A 621 -11.61 7.45 9.73
N ARG A 622 -11.99 7.23 8.47
CA ARG A 622 -13.09 6.31 8.13
C ARG A 622 -12.86 4.88 8.63
N GLY A 623 -11.65 4.35 8.57
CA GLY A 623 -11.41 2.94 8.87
C GLY A 623 -11.03 2.60 10.31
N PHE A 624 -10.67 3.59 11.13
CA PHE A 624 -10.04 3.36 12.44
C PHE A 624 -9.97 4.61 13.35
N GLY A 625 -10.58 5.73 12.94
CA GLY A 625 -10.55 6.97 13.72
C GLY A 625 -11.66 7.02 14.77
N LEU A 626 -11.59 7.98 15.68
CA LEU A 626 -12.66 8.25 16.64
C LEU A 626 -13.86 8.96 15.99
N VAL A 627 -13.62 9.62 14.87
CA VAL A 627 -14.62 10.33 14.07
C VAL A 627 -14.52 9.91 12.61
N ASP A 628 -15.67 9.77 11.97
CA ASP A 628 -15.84 9.37 10.58
C ASP A 628 -16.19 10.59 9.71
N ASP A 629 -15.31 10.90 8.75
CA ASP A 629 -15.41 12.03 7.82
C ASP A 629 -15.91 11.61 6.43
N ALA A 630 -16.72 10.54 6.36
CA ALA A 630 -17.33 10.09 5.11
C ALA A 630 -18.21 11.16 4.44
N HIS A 631 -18.91 11.96 5.25
CA HIS A 631 -19.78 13.06 4.80
C HIS A 631 -19.19 14.39 5.30
N PRO A 632 -18.61 15.23 4.40
CA PRO A 632 -17.93 16.47 4.80
C PRO A 632 -18.78 17.42 5.63
N ASP A 633 -20.09 17.47 5.38
CA ASP A 633 -21.04 18.35 6.07
C ASP A 633 -21.64 17.72 7.35
N ALA A 634 -21.35 16.44 7.62
CA ALA A 634 -21.96 15.69 8.71
C ALA A 634 -21.01 14.61 9.24
N TRP A 635 -19.98 15.03 9.97
CA TRP A 635 -19.02 14.11 10.58
C TRP A 635 -19.68 13.29 11.68
N ARG A 636 -19.48 11.97 11.66
CA ARG A 636 -20.10 11.06 12.62
C ARG A 636 -19.14 10.73 13.75
N ILE A 637 -19.52 11.13 14.96
CA ILE A 637 -18.83 10.79 16.19
C ILE A 637 -19.10 9.33 16.54
N ARG A 638 -18.04 8.56 16.80
CA ARG A 638 -18.16 7.14 17.22
C ARG A 638 -18.16 7.02 18.74
N PRO A 639 -18.67 5.91 19.33
CA PRO A 639 -18.70 5.70 20.79
C PRO A 639 -17.35 5.89 21.49
N ALA A 640 -16.24 5.58 20.81
CA ALA A 640 -14.90 5.77 21.32
C ALA A 640 -14.61 7.24 21.71
N TYR A 641 -15.07 8.22 20.93
CA TYR A 641 -14.82 9.64 21.20
C TYR A 641 -15.39 10.11 22.55
N PRO A 642 -16.70 9.99 22.85
CA PRO A 642 -17.25 10.42 24.14
C PRO A 642 -16.77 9.56 25.32
N MET A 643 -16.45 8.28 25.12
CA MET A 643 -15.82 7.47 26.17
C MET A 643 -14.42 7.98 26.51
N LEU A 644 -13.62 8.37 25.51
CA LEU A 644 -12.31 8.98 25.75
C LEU A 644 -12.45 10.34 26.45
N GLN A 645 -13.40 11.16 26.00
CA GLN A 645 -13.71 12.44 26.64
C GLN A 645 -14.05 12.26 28.13
N THR A 646 -14.88 11.27 28.45
CA THR A 646 -15.25 10.91 29.83
C THR A 646 -14.03 10.47 30.62
N PHE A 647 -13.21 9.57 30.08
CA PHE A 647 -11.99 9.10 30.73
C PHE A 647 -11.02 10.24 31.04
N VAL A 648 -10.79 11.14 30.08
CA VAL A 648 -9.92 12.30 30.25
C VAL A 648 -10.49 13.27 31.29
N ALA A 649 -11.79 13.56 31.25
CA ALA A 649 -12.43 14.48 32.19
C ALA A 649 -12.44 13.96 33.64
N LEU A 650 -12.59 12.66 33.83
CA LEU A 650 -12.63 12.05 35.17
C LEU A 650 -11.24 11.73 35.72
N LEU A 651 -10.36 11.17 34.90
CA LEU A 651 -9.10 10.56 35.34
C LEU A 651 -7.84 11.16 34.68
N GLY A 652 -7.97 12.01 33.67
CA GLY A 652 -6.84 12.48 32.85
C GLY A 652 -5.80 13.33 33.59
N ASP A 653 -6.16 13.93 34.73
CA ASP A 653 -5.27 14.69 35.62
C ASP A 653 -5.01 13.96 36.96
N SER A 654 -5.55 12.75 37.11
CA SER A 654 -5.50 12.01 38.36
C SER A 654 -4.18 11.29 38.57
N ARG A 655 -3.88 11.00 39.83
CA ARG A 655 -2.78 10.10 40.22
C ARG A 655 -3.33 8.69 40.41
N PHE A 656 -2.89 7.74 39.60
CA PHE A 656 -3.04 6.32 39.87
C PHE A 656 -2.30 5.98 41.17
N GLU A 657 -2.99 5.33 42.11
CA GLU A 657 -2.44 4.96 43.42
C GLU A 657 -2.05 3.48 43.47
N SER A 658 -2.95 2.59 43.06
CA SER A 658 -2.73 1.14 43.12
C SER A 658 -3.80 0.34 42.35
N ARG A 659 -3.48 -0.92 42.05
CA ARG A 659 -4.48 -1.91 41.61
C ARG A 659 -5.07 -2.59 42.85
N ILE A 660 -6.40 -2.49 43.00
CA ILE A 660 -7.13 -3.12 44.11
C ILE A 660 -7.26 -4.63 43.84
N ALA A 661 -7.08 -5.43 44.89
CA ALA A 661 -7.21 -6.88 44.80
C ALA A 661 -8.62 -7.27 44.35
N CYS A 662 -8.70 -8.09 43.30
CA CYS A 662 -9.95 -8.55 42.71
C CYS A 662 -9.75 -9.95 42.08
N PRO A 663 -10.84 -10.71 41.83
CA PRO A 663 -10.76 -12.01 41.16
C PRO A 663 -9.99 -11.93 39.83
N LYS A 664 -9.28 -13.02 39.49
CA LYS A 664 -8.52 -13.10 38.25
C LYS A 664 -9.43 -12.81 37.04
N GLY A 665 -9.00 -11.87 36.19
CA GLY A 665 -9.77 -11.41 35.04
C GLY A 665 -10.54 -10.12 35.30
N GLN A 666 -10.73 -9.70 36.55
CA GLN A 666 -11.21 -8.36 36.87
C GLN A 666 -10.04 -7.38 37.00
N TYR A 667 -10.36 -6.12 36.72
CA TYR A 667 -9.48 -5.00 36.93
C TYR A 667 -10.22 -3.98 37.78
N LEU A 668 -9.52 -3.45 38.77
CA LEU A 668 -10.00 -2.39 39.64
C LEU A 668 -8.81 -1.50 39.96
N LEU A 669 -8.77 -0.33 39.35
CA LEU A 669 -7.64 0.60 39.42
C LEU A 669 -8.06 1.83 40.22
N ARG A 670 -7.31 2.16 41.29
CA ARG A 670 -7.58 3.28 42.19
C ARG A 670 -6.87 4.55 41.71
N PHE A 671 -7.61 5.65 41.73
CA PHE A 671 -7.14 6.97 41.35
C PHE A 671 -7.47 8.00 42.43
N ARG A 672 -6.59 8.99 42.55
CA ARG A 672 -6.79 10.19 43.35
C ARG A 672 -6.81 11.39 42.43
N ARG A 673 -7.92 12.13 42.42
CA ARG A 673 -8.05 13.38 41.69
C ARG A 673 -7.31 14.53 42.42
N PRO A 674 -7.02 15.65 41.74
CA PRO A 674 -6.39 16.82 42.38
C PRO A 674 -7.20 17.40 43.54
N ASP A 675 -8.52 17.26 43.53
CA ASP A 675 -9.44 17.66 44.62
C ASP A 675 -9.47 16.68 45.81
N ASN A 676 -8.57 15.69 45.82
CA ASN A 676 -8.49 14.57 46.75
C ASN A 676 -9.66 13.57 46.73
N SER A 677 -10.62 13.68 45.81
CA SER A 677 -11.64 12.63 45.64
C SER A 677 -11.00 11.32 45.15
N ALA A 678 -11.49 10.20 45.67
CA ALA A 678 -10.99 8.87 45.35
C ALA A 678 -11.93 8.19 44.36
N TRP A 679 -11.39 7.72 43.25
CA TRP A 679 -12.14 7.10 42.17
C TRP A 679 -11.56 5.72 41.83
N ALA A 680 -12.36 4.85 41.23
CA ALA A 680 -11.84 3.63 40.63
C ALA A 680 -12.38 3.39 39.22
N LEU A 681 -11.56 2.77 38.38
CA LEU A 681 -11.97 2.23 37.09
C LEU A 681 -12.07 0.71 37.21
N ALA A 682 -13.21 0.14 36.82
CA ALA A 682 -13.45 -1.30 36.91
C ALA A 682 -13.92 -1.91 35.59
N TRP A 683 -13.45 -3.11 35.26
CA TRP A 683 -13.95 -3.93 34.15
C TRP A 683 -13.59 -5.40 34.33
N SER A 684 -14.12 -6.26 33.48
CA SER A 684 -13.75 -7.67 33.35
C SER A 684 -13.16 -7.97 31.97
N ALA A 685 -11.94 -8.50 31.96
CA ALA A 685 -11.28 -9.03 30.77
C ALA A 685 -11.67 -10.48 30.46
N ALA A 686 -12.38 -11.17 31.36
CA ALA A 686 -12.79 -12.56 31.21
C ALA A 686 -14.26 -12.73 30.79
N GLY A 687 -14.83 -11.72 30.11
CA GLY A 687 -16.25 -11.66 29.76
C GLY A 687 -17.10 -11.16 30.92
N THR A 688 -18.40 -11.46 30.92
CA THR A 688 -19.28 -11.10 32.03
C THR A 688 -18.97 -11.94 33.26
N MET A 689 -18.64 -11.29 34.38
CA MET A 689 -18.34 -11.96 35.64
C MET A 689 -19.11 -11.34 36.81
N PRO A 690 -19.56 -12.15 37.78
CA PRO A 690 -20.17 -11.64 39.00
C PRO A 690 -19.27 -10.64 39.69
N TRP A 691 -19.85 -9.53 40.14
CA TRP A 691 -19.11 -8.48 40.83
C TRP A 691 -19.63 -8.34 42.27
N ARG A 692 -18.69 -8.52 43.20
CA ARG A 692 -18.88 -8.27 44.62
C ARG A 692 -17.73 -7.36 45.05
N PRO A 693 -17.87 -6.03 44.91
CA PRO A 693 -16.79 -5.12 45.24
C PRO A 693 -16.41 -5.28 46.70
N ALA A 694 -15.12 -5.53 46.98
CA ALA A 694 -14.58 -5.54 48.34
C ALA A 694 -14.34 -4.11 48.88
N ILE A 695 -14.92 -3.10 48.24
CA ILE A 695 -14.74 -1.67 48.52
C ILE A 695 -16.10 -0.98 48.62
N GLN A 696 -16.18 0.04 49.46
CA GLN A 696 -17.35 0.92 49.55
C GLN A 696 -17.17 2.11 48.62
N PHE A 697 -18.26 2.54 47.98
CA PHE A 697 -18.28 3.68 47.08
C PHE A 697 -19.69 4.28 47.03
N ASP A 698 -19.77 5.57 46.74
CA ASP A 698 -21.02 6.33 46.86
C ASP A 698 -21.85 6.28 45.55
N GLY A 699 -21.25 5.93 44.42
CA GLY A 699 -21.96 5.87 43.13
C GLY A 699 -21.15 5.23 42.00
N CYS A 700 -21.83 4.92 40.90
CA CYS A 700 -21.27 4.28 39.72
C CYS A 700 -21.65 5.05 38.45
N LEU A 701 -20.70 5.23 37.54
CA LEU A 701 -20.92 5.78 36.20
C LEU A 701 -20.64 4.73 35.13
N ASP A 702 -21.39 4.77 34.04
CA ASP A 702 -21.06 4.03 32.82
C ASP A 702 -19.83 4.64 32.09
N ALA A 703 -19.42 3.99 31.00
CA ALA A 703 -18.28 4.43 30.20
C ALA A 703 -18.45 5.82 29.56
N PHE A 704 -19.68 6.34 29.49
CA PHE A 704 -20.05 7.65 28.92
C PHE A 704 -20.27 8.72 29.99
N GLY A 705 -20.11 8.38 31.28
CA GLY A 705 -20.23 9.31 32.39
C GLY A 705 -21.64 9.45 32.98
N ASN A 706 -22.60 8.62 32.56
CA ASN A 706 -23.97 8.64 33.10
C ASN A 706 -24.06 7.82 34.38
N GLU A 707 -24.86 8.28 35.36
CA GLU A 707 -25.10 7.51 36.58
C GLU A 707 -25.88 6.23 36.28
N ILE A 708 -25.40 5.12 36.85
CA ILE A 708 -26.03 3.81 36.73
C ILE A 708 -26.19 3.16 38.11
N PRO A 709 -27.19 2.27 38.28
CA PRO A 709 -27.24 1.40 39.43
C PRO A 709 -25.94 0.60 39.55
N ILE A 710 -25.58 0.23 40.78
CA ILE A 710 -24.40 -0.61 41.04
C ILE A 710 -24.58 -1.92 40.27
N PRO A 711 -23.72 -2.24 39.28
CA PRO A 711 -23.88 -3.49 38.54
C PRO A 711 -23.75 -4.71 39.46
N HIS A 712 -24.47 -5.79 39.13
CA HIS A 712 -24.24 -7.08 39.78
C HIS A 712 -23.11 -7.89 39.10
N GLU A 713 -22.72 -7.47 37.90
CA GLU A 713 -21.72 -8.13 37.05
C GLU A 713 -20.84 -7.10 36.34
N LEU A 714 -19.53 -7.37 36.24
CA LEU A 714 -18.62 -6.59 35.39
C LEU A 714 -18.53 -7.24 34.02
N THR A 715 -18.52 -6.41 32.98
CA THR A 715 -18.34 -6.81 31.58
C THR A 715 -17.03 -6.26 31.02
N GLY A 716 -16.80 -6.45 29.72
CA GLY A 716 -15.67 -5.84 29.02
C GLY A 716 -15.73 -4.31 28.93
N ARG A 717 -16.90 -3.70 29.18
CA ARG A 717 -17.11 -2.26 29.20
C ARG A 717 -16.69 -1.66 30.55
N PRO A 718 -15.82 -0.64 30.56
CA PRO A 718 -15.39 -0.01 31.81
C PRO A 718 -16.51 0.77 32.51
N VAL A 719 -16.45 0.79 33.84
CA VAL A 719 -17.30 1.62 34.71
C VAL A 719 -16.44 2.42 35.69
N TYR A 720 -16.92 3.59 36.12
CA TYR A 720 -16.22 4.44 37.07
C TYR A 720 -16.93 4.45 38.42
N LEU A 721 -16.21 4.22 39.51
CA LEU A 721 -16.72 4.24 40.87
C LEU A 721 -16.33 5.54 41.57
N LYS A 722 -17.31 6.19 42.20
CA LYS A 722 -17.16 7.48 42.88
C LYS A 722 -16.85 7.32 44.37
N ASN A 723 -16.00 8.17 44.90
CA ASN A 723 -15.71 8.31 46.34
C ASN A 723 -15.40 6.97 47.03
N ILE A 724 -14.49 6.20 46.43
CA ILE A 724 -14.11 4.89 46.98
C ILE A 724 -13.42 5.08 48.35
N ARG A 725 -13.78 4.24 49.32
CA ARG A 725 -13.18 4.24 50.66
C ARG A 725 -12.20 3.09 50.79
#